data_AF-A0A7V2H914-F1
#
_entry.id   AF-A0A7V2H914-F1
#
_cell.length_a   1.000
_cell.length_b   1.000
_cell.length_c   1.000
_cell.angle_alpha   90.00
_cell.angle_beta   90.00
_cell.angle_gamma   90.00
#
_symmetry.space_group_name_H-M   'P 1'
#
loop_
_entity.id
_entity.type
_entity.pdbx_description
1 polymer ?
#
loop_
_entity_poly.entity_id
_entity_poly.type
_entity_poly.pdbx_seq_one_letter_code
_entity_poly.pdbx_strand_id
1 'polypeptide(L)'
;MAGSSYTVTLDSDIQVSSLALASPNAQLNHTAGSFTVGSLNITAGTFQMIGGTIANGMILPAGGAFRVGNNVNNRLDNATLSGNLAISSAQLRLRNGGTWSGSAGTLTTSTLSLEDSSVLAGKTLTLANALAAVEGGATLTIATDATVRGDGTFGQTRFIPGASAVVNFGTISGVSASSAVNLRVSPSVLINQGTISTTGESVIIAAGSFENQGLVHASGPNTVNINNVNGAGWTNAPSGILQVTGNLAMLELGGVWNNNGQIQVDAGRLVLGGTFTTAAIGTINRSGGTISIAGFLDNTGTTLSFDGTTGNFSLSGGTISGGTITSTGGGTLVIGTGCLTDNATWIGDLPIGGGSLLLRNGGTWTGGAVTIGGGTFSIQYDTAIESKSISMAGFSRLVVGPSTTVTLNPTSSVAGSGTIGGAGALASGSLINNGLMTGNPNGLYTNLVYVANNAIVMTDSGTVRLNAGTLINNGTLQTSGGGAMDIANIAGMGGSWANAAGGRIIVDHATASFLGEWSNSGLIALNGGTLNLGGTFTTAGIGAINRTGGTITVNGFLDNAGATLALNDTTGPYRLAGGTISGGTILASGSGTLLIGGGLAQINALINNARLVGNLDFAGRQLQLFTGGTWTGAQATVNSGSLFIQYTSTLNGKTIALSGSRFSFATLTTSADSTIRGFGTVGEGPQNRITNNGTIRADVPGQTLAVIPTTLTNNGTLAARDGGRLSVGSVSSILGLGRLDAQGLASIVSVEGGTYTINQPAGSRDFGTLRFAGAFTRSADVDCSGFVVFDYTGASPYALLRSDVISGHAGGTWLGPGINSSAAAATAGVGVGYAEASAVVSAGAIFGGVAVDSTAVLLRYTLLGDANLNGSVEIGDFARLASQFNQPGDWLFGDFNYNGSVEIGDFSLLASNFNRVVSADRPTPAIPEPVGVCVVAAGISAFTRARGARSIAPTTD
;
A
#
# COMPACT_ATOMS: atom_id res chain seq x y z
N MET A 1 26.25 -59.78 63.59
CA MET A 1 24.89 -59.54 63.05
C MET A 1 24.67 -58.03 63.08
N ALA A 2 24.48 -57.38 61.93
CA ALA A 2 24.11 -55.96 61.91
C ALA A 2 22.67 -55.84 62.42
N GLY A 3 22.45 -55.11 63.52
CA GLY A 3 21.11 -54.91 64.08
C GLY A 3 20.19 -54.14 63.13
N SER A 4 18.88 -54.27 63.29
CA SER A 4 17.87 -53.52 62.54
C SER A 4 18.08 -52.00 62.66
N SER A 5 17.71 -51.24 61.63
CA SER A 5 17.71 -49.77 61.68
C SER A 5 16.86 -49.26 62.83
N TYR A 6 17.38 -48.30 63.60
CA TYR A 6 16.65 -47.64 64.67
C TYR A 6 16.88 -46.13 64.63
N THR A 7 15.80 -45.40 64.91
CA THR A 7 15.78 -43.93 64.91
C THR A 7 15.64 -43.42 66.34
N VAL A 8 16.50 -42.48 66.73
CA VAL A 8 16.40 -41.73 67.99
C VAL A 8 16.01 -40.30 67.65
N THR A 9 14.98 -39.77 68.29
CA THR A 9 14.57 -38.38 68.11
C THR A 9 15.02 -37.55 69.31
N LEU A 10 15.65 -36.42 69.04
CA LEU A 10 15.96 -35.37 70.02
C LEU A 10 15.02 -34.19 69.76
N ASP A 11 14.07 -33.97 70.66
CA ASP A 11 12.99 -32.96 70.53
C ASP A 11 12.89 -32.01 71.75
N SER A 12 13.85 -32.09 72.67
CA SER A 12 13.92 -31.30 73.91
C SER A 12 15.37 -30.90 74.20
N ASP A 13 15.57 -30.04 75.19
CA ASP A 13 16.90 -29.61 75.61
C ASP A 13 17.68 -30.78 76.22
N ILE A 14 18.85 -31.08 75.66
CA ILE A 14 19.68 -32.22 76.04
C ILE A 14 21.12 -31.74 76.18
N GLN A 15 21.75 -32.08 77.31
CA GLN A 15 23.15 -31.77 77.57
C GLN A 15 23.96 -33.06 77.82
N VAL A 16 25.01 -33.24 77.03
CA VAL A 16 25.94 -34.38 77.15
C VAL A 16 27.39 -33.91 77.00
N SER A 17 28.33 -34.58 77.66
CA SER A 17 29.76 -34.26 77.50
C SER A 17 30.28 -34.71 76.13
N SER A 18 29.86 -35.89 75.68
CA SER A 18 30.13 -36.41 74.35
C SER A 18 29.03 -37.37 73.90
N LEU A 19 28.82 -37.46 72.59
CA LEU A 19 27.95 -38.45 71.96
C LEU A 19 28.71 -39.11 70.80
N ALA A 20 28.72 -40.43 70.76
CA ALA A 20 29.31 -41.20 69.66
C ALA A 20 28.23 -42.00 68.91
N LEU A 21 28.10 -41.77 67.60
CA LEU A 21 27.30 -42.57 66.69
C LEU A 21 28.23 -43.53 65.95
N ALA A 22 28.22 -44.81 66.34
CA ALA A 22 29.17 -45.82 65.85
C ALA A 22 28.50 -46.99 65.09
N SER A 23 27.19 -46.94 64.87
CA SER A 23 26.44 -47.96 64.14
C SER A 23 25.99 -47.45 62.76
N PRO A 24 26.27 -48.16 61.65
CA PRO A 24 25.82 -47.78 60.30
C PRO A 24 24.30 -47.65 60.17
N ASN A 25 23.54 -48.38 61.00
CA ASN A 25 22.08 -48.45 60.94
C ASN A 25 21.38 -47.48 61.91
N ALA A 26 22.14 -46.68 62.66
CA ALA A 26 21.58 -45.71 63.60
C ALA A 26 21.31 -44.37 62.90
N GLN A 27 20.09 -43.87 63.07
CA GLN A 27 19.69 -42.53 62.67
C GLN A 27 19.30 -41.72 63.90
N LEU A 28 19.84 -40.51 64.02
CA LEU A 28 19.50 -39.61 65.11
C LEU A 28 18.94 -38.30 64.56
N ASN A 29 17.67 -38.04 64.80
CA ASN A 29 16.93 -36.90 64.28
C ASN A 29 16.82 -35.83 65.36
N HIS A 30 17.47 -34.69 65.16
CA HIS A 30 17.27 -33.52 66.01
C HIS A 30 16.18 -32.65 65.40
N THR A 31 15.04 -32.56 66.07
CA THR A 31 13.81 -31.92 65.57
C THR A 31 13.46 -30.63 66.30
N ALA A 32 13.88 -30.46 67.56
CA ALA A 32 13.63 -29.27 68.38
C ALA A 32 14.56 -29.26 69.61
N GLY A 33 14.57 -28.15 70.36
CA GLY A 33 15.38 -27.99 71.57
C GLY A 33 16.84 -27.59 71.30
N SER A 34 17.62 -27.49 72.37
CA SER A 34 19.06 -27.27 72.36
C SER A 34 19.80 -28.55 72.71
N PHE A 35 20.57 -29.09 71.77
CA PHE A 35 21.50 -30.19 71.98
C PHE A 35 22.90 -29.65 72.31
N THR A 36 23.20 -29.53 73.60
CA THR A 36 24.49 -29.08 74.10
C THR A 36 25.46 -30.25 74.22
N VAL A 37 26.53 -30.25 73.44
CA VAL A 37 27.46 -31.39 73.35
C VAL A 37 28.91 -30.93 73.32
N GLY A 38 29.81 -31.56 74.07
CA GLY A 38 31.25 -31.27 73.97
C GLY A 38 31.87 -31.81 72.67
N SER A 39 31.55 -33.06 72.31
CA SER A 39 31.89 -33.64 71.00
C SER A 39 30.82 -34.60 70.49
N LEU A 40 30.38 -34.41 69.25
CA LEU A 40 29.49 -35.31 68.51
C LEU A 40 30.33 -36.08 67.48
N ASN A 41 30.76 -37.29 67.84
CA ASN A 41 31.57 -38.15 66.99
C ASN A 41 30.68 -39.09 66.16
N ILE A 42 30.57 -38.85 64.86
CA ILE A 42 29.77 -39.67 63.95
C ILE A 42 30.73 -40.58 63.16
N THR A 43 31.11 -41.70 63.77
CA THR A 43 32.01 -42.69 63.16
C THR A 43 31.29 -43.66 62.22
N ALA A 44 29.97 -43.85 62.39
CA ALA A 44 29.06 -44.48 61.43
C ALA A 44 27.62 -43.98 61.63
N GLY A 45 26.68 -44.30 60.73
CA GLY A 45 25.27 -43.90 60.84
C GLY A 45 25.00 -42.47 60.34
N THR A 46 23.83 -41.92 60.69
CA THR A 46 23.41 -40.56 60.26
C THR A 46 22.89 -39.73 61.43
N PHE A 47 23.46 -38.54 61.64
CA PHE A 47 22.84 -37.47 62.42
C PHE A 47 22.11 -36.53 61.46
N GLN A 48 20.80 -36.38 61.65
CA GLN A 48 19.96 -35.51 60.84
C GLN A 48 19.44 -34.33 61.67
N MET A 49 19.88 -33.14 61.32
CA MET A 49 19.42 -31.89 61.91
C MET A 49 18.23 -31.36 61.10
N ILE A 50 17.02 -31.55 61.63
CA ILE A 50 15.75 -31.12 61.01
C ILE A 50 14.95 -30.17 61.91
N GLY A 51 15.58 -29.64 62.95
CA GLY A 51 15.18 -28.50 63.76
C GLY A 51 16.13 -28.35 64.96
N GLY A 52 15.91 -27.32 65.77
CA GLY A 52 16.67 -27.09 67.01
C GLY A 52 18.09 -26.56 66.84
N THR A 53 18.75 -26.31 67.99
CA THR A 53 20.11 -25.76 68.07
C THR A 53 21.12 -26.82 68.53
N ILE A 54 22.23 -27.01 67.82
CA ILE A 54 23.40 -27.72 68.38
C ILE A 54 24.29 -26.65 69.02
N ALA A 55 24.50 -26.76 70.32
CA ALA A 55 25.21 -25.77 71.10
C ALA A 55 26.53 -26.29 71.65
N ASN A 56 27.60 -25.51 71.47
CA ASN A 56 28.96 -25.82 71.89
C ASN A 56 29.55 -27.07 71.21
N GLY A 57 30.88 -27.15 71.21
CA GLY A 57 31.61 -28.36 70.84
C GLY A 57 31.82 -28.62 69.35
N MET A 58 32.40 -29.78 69.07
CA MET A 58 32.80 -30.20 67.72
C MET A 58 31.85 -31.28 67.18
N ILE A 59 31.43 -31.15 65.93
CA ILE A 59 30.71 -32.20 65.18
C ILE A 59 31.73 -32.88 64.26
N LEU A 60 32.05 -34.15 64.51
CA LEU A 60 33.08 -34.91 63.79
C LEU A 60 32.46 -36.04 62.96
N PRO A 61 32.15 -35.81 61.67
CA PRO A 61 31.69 -36.86 60.76
C PRO A 61 32.85 -37.75 60.27
N ALA A 62 33.45 -38.50 61.20
CA ALA A 62 34.65 -39.34 60.99
C ALA A 62 34.38 -40.70 60.31
N GLY A 63 33.27 -40.83 59.59
CA GLY A 63 32.86 -42.06 58.89
C GLY A 63 31.35 -42.21 58.69
N GLY A 64 30.53 -41.49 59.48
CA GLY A 64 29.08 -41.35 59.27
C GLY A 64 28.68 -40.00 58.66
N ALA A 65 27.38 -39.78 58.49
CA ALA A 65 26.83 -38.59 57.82
C ALA A 65 26.24 -37.58 58.81
N PHE A 66 26.59 -36.30 58.66
CA PHE A 66 25.85 -35.18 59.23
C PHE A 66 25.00 -34.54 58.12
N ARG A 67 23.68 -34.51 58.29
CA ARG A 67 22.74 -33.99 57.29
C ARG A 67 21.89 -32.88 57.89
N VAL A 68 21.77 -31.77 57.17
CA VAL A 68 20.88 -30.66 57.53
C VAL A 68 19.63 -30.72 56.66
N GLY A 69 18.46 -30.54 57.26
CA GLY A 69 17.17 -30.51 56.56
C GLY A 69 16.67 -29.10 56.24
N ASN A 70 15.50 -29.01 55.62
CA ASN A 70 14.84 -27.74 55.31
C ASN A 70 14.04 -27.21 56.50
N ASN A 71 14.72 -26.71 57.54
CA ASN A 71 14.06 -26.12 58.71
C ASN A 71 14.76 -24.82 59.13
N VAL A 72 13.96 -23.75 59.31
CA VAL A 72 14.43 -22.40 59.69
C VAL A 72 15.10 -22.34 61.08
N ASN A 73 14.90 -23.37 61.90
CA ASN A 73 15.41 -23.43 63.26
C ASN A 73 16.73 -24.20 63.36
N ASN A 74 17.24 -24.79 62.28
CA ASN A 74 18.51 -25.49 62.28
C ASN A 74 19.66 -24.52 62.59
N ARG A 75 20.20 -24.57 63.81
CA ARG A 75 21.20 -23.62 64.28
C ARG A 75 22.46 -24.27 64.85
N LEU A 76 23.63 -23.85 64.40
CA LEU A 76 24.89 -24.11 65.12
C LEU A 76 25.20 -22.90 65.98
N ASP A 77 25.34 -23.12 67.28
CA ASP A 77 25.59 -22.10 68.29
C ASP A 77 26.89 -22.37 69.00
N ASN A 78 27.93 -21.59 68.70
CA ASN A 78 29.29 -21.86 69.19
C ASN A 78 29.75 -23.31 68.92
N ALA A 79 29.19 -23.94 67.88
CA ALA A 79 29.45 -25.31 67.48
C ALA A 79 30.17 -25.34 66.14
N THR A 80 31.19 -26.19 66.02
CA THR A 80 32.02 -26.30 64.81
C THR A 80 31.80 -27.63 64.12
N LEU A 81 31.38 -27.61 62.85
CA LEU A 81 31.42 -28.77 61.97
C LEU A 81 32.87 -29.04 61.54
N SER A 82 33.43 -30.18 61.92
CA SER A 82 34.73 -30.61 61.46
C SER A 82 34.65 -31.03 59.98
N GLY A 83 35.48 -30.42 59.13
CA GLY A 83 35.50 -30.67 57.69
C GLY A 83 34.65 -29.69 56.88
N ASN A 84 34.39 -30.06 55.62
CA ASN A 84 33.69 -29.19 54.65
C ASN A 84 32.20 -29.11 54.97
N LEU A 85 31.62 -27.92 54.77
CA LEU A 85 30.18 -27.73 54.82
C LEU A 85 29.57 -28.12 53.47
N ALA A 86 28.58 -29.00 53.46
CA ALA A 86 27.79 -29.31 52.28
C ALA A 86 26.33 -29.43 52.68
N ILE A 87 25.47 -28.52 52.19
CA ILE A 87 24.03 -28.56 52.45
C ILE A 87 23.23 -28.42 51.15
N SER A 88 22.25 -29.30 50.96
CA SER A 88 21.44 -29.39 49.75
C SER A 88 19.95 -29.37 50.11
N SER A 89 19.20 -28.48 49.48
CA SER A 89 17.77 -28.23 49.73
C SER A 89 17.46 -28.04 51.22
N ALA A 90 18.33 -27.31 51.93
CA ALA A 90 18.34 -27.23 53.39
C ALA A 90 18.55 -25.79 53.89
N GLN A 91 18.34 -25.59 55.19
CA GLN A 91 18.58 -24.30 55.85
C GLN A 91 19.46 -24.51 57.07
N LEU A 92 20.48 -23.66 57.23
CA LEU A 92 21.41 -23.67 58.35
C LEU A 92 21.68 -22.23 58.81
N ARG A 93 21.63 -22.01 60.12
CA ARG A 93 21.92 -20.72 60.75
C ARG A 93 23.13 -20.88 61.66
N LEU A 94 24.08 -19.95 61.57
CA LEU A 94 25.30 -19.93 62.39
C LEU A 94 25.22 -18.76 63.37
N ARG A 95 25.39 -19.04 64.66
CA ARG A 95 25.43 -18.02 65.73
C ARG A 95 26.59 -18.22 66.70
N ASN A 96 26.92 -17.16 67.42
CA ASN A 96 27.92 -17.10 68.50
C ASN A 96 29.20 -17.87 68.16
N GLY A 97 29.74 -17.69 66.95
CA GLY A 97 30.95 -18.40 66.49
C GLY A 97 30.71 -19.78 65.88
N GLY A 98 29.47 -20.20 65.65
CA GLY A 98 29.14 -21.41 64.90
C GLY A 98 29.78 -21.39 63.51
N THR A 99 30.44 -22.48 63.10
CA THR A 99 31.27 -22.51 61.89
C THR A 99 31.53 -23.92 61.38
N TRP A 100 32.35 -24.05 60.32
CA TRP A 100 32.94 -25.30 59.86
C TRP A 100 34.46 -25.15 59.75
N SER A 101 35.23 -26.22 59.91
CA SER A 101 36.70 -26.15 59.91
C SER A 101 37.32 -26.38 58.52
N GLY A 102 36.60 -27.01 57.59
CA GLY A 102 37.07 -27.29 56.24
C GLY A 102 37.17 -26.05 55.35
N SER A 103 37.91 -26.19 54.26
CA SER A 103 38.13 -25.11 53.29
C SER A 103 36.97 -24.93 52.31
N ALA A 104 36.08 -25.91 52.15
CA ALA A 104 34.93 -25.78 51.25
C ALA A 104 33.60 -25.66 52.00
N GLY A 105 32.73 -24.78 51.50
CA GLY A 105 31.31 -24.70 51.83
C GLY A 105 30.49 -24.75 50.55
N THR A 106 29.63 -25.76 50.36
CA THR A 106 28.81 -25.90 49.15
C THR A 106 27.33 -25.86 49.52
N LEU A 107 26.60 -24.94 48.89
CA LEU A 107 25.17 -24.73 49.08
C LEU A 107 24.45 -25.04 47.77
N THR A 108 23.54 -26.01 47.74
CA THR A 108 22.73 -26.32 46.55
C THR A 108 21.26 -26.15 46.84
N THR A 109 20.60 -25.14 46.26
CA THR A 109 19.20 -24.78 46.57
C THR A 109 18.95 -24.59 48.07
N SER A 110 19.97 -24.11 48.79
CA SER A 110 20.03 -24.07 50.25
C SER A 110 20.14 -22.65 50.78
N THR A 111 19.96 -22.50 52.09
CA THR A 111 20.15 -21.25 52.81
C THR A 111 21.19 -21.43 53.89
N LEU A 112 22.27 -20.66 53.83
CA LEU A 112 23.19 -20.46 54.95
C LEU A 112 22.97 -19.06 55.49
N SER A 113 22.79 -18.90 56.78
CA SER A 113 22.54 -17.61 57.42
C SER A 113 23.54 -17.37 58.53
N LEU A 114 24.21 -16.22 58.47
CA LEU A 114 25.22 -15.79 59.43
C LEU A 114 24.60 -14.73 60.33
N GLU A 115 24.39 -15.06 61.60
CA GLU A 115 23.69 -14.18 62.55
C GLU A 115 24.62 -13.19 63.28
N ASP A 116 25.92 -13.46 63.27
CA ASP A 116 26.94 -12.65 63.93
C ASP A 116 28.01 -12.22 62.94
N SER A 117 28.71 -11.13 63.29
CA SER A 117 29.88 -10.69 62.54
C SER A 117 30.92 -11.79 62.50
N SER A 118 31.40 -12.12 61.30
CA SER A 118 32.22 -13.30 61.05
C SER A 118 33.27 -13.05 59.98
N VAL A 119 34.32 -13.87 60.00
CA VAL A 119 35.40 -13.84 59.01
C VAL A 119 35.41 -15.16 58.25
N LEU A 120 35.20 -15.11 56.94
CA LEU A 120 35.42 -16.23 56.04
C LEU A 120 36.91 -16.24 55.65
N ALA A 121 37.74 -16.97 56.40
CA ALA A 121 39.18 -17.10 56.16
C ALA A 121 39.55 -18.50 55.64
N GLY A 122 40.41 -18.57 54.63
CA GLY A 122 40.88 -19.82 54.00
C GLY A 122 39.78 -20.69 53.40
N LYS A 123 38.63 -20.09 53.03
CA LYS A 123 37.41 -20.80 52.66
C LYS A 123 36.88 -20.42 51.29
N THR A 124 36.38 -21.40 50.55
CA THR A 124 35.58 -21.23 49.34
C THR A 124 34.11 -21.58 49.63
N LEU A 125 33.24 -20.58 49.64
CA LEU A 125 31.79 -20.75 49.69
C LEU A 125 31.22 -20.76 48.27
N THR A 126 30.75 -21.91 47.80
CA THR A 126 30.11 -22.10 46.49
C THR A 126 28.60 -22.18 46.62
N LEU A 127 27.90 -21.30 45.92
CA LEU A 127 26.45 -21.25 45.81
C LEU A 127 26.03 -21.91 44.49
N ALA A 128 25.02 -22.78 44.56
CA ALA A 128 24.34 -23.39 43.42
C ALA A 128 22.85 -23.10 43.56
N ASN A 129 22.38 -22.01 42.95
CA ASN A 129 21.04 -21.44 43.15
C ASN A 129 20.67 -21.33 44.64
N ALA A 130 21.56 -20.75 45.44
CA ALA A 130 21.46 -20.74 46.91
C ALA A 130 21.42 -19.32 47.49
N LEU A 131 21.08 -19.20 48.78
CA LEU A 131 21.15 -17.95 49.54
C LEU A 131 22.18 -18.07 50.67
N ALA A 132 23.21 -17.25 50.64
CA ALA A 132 24.09 -17.01 51.76
C ALA A 132 23.77 -15.64 52.39
N ALA A 133 22.97 -15.65 53.46
CA ALA A 133 22.47 -14.46 54.14
C ALA A 133 23.44 -13.97 55.21
N VAL A 134 23.54 -12.65 55.34
CA VAL A 134 24.17 -11.96 56.48
C VAL A 134 23.04 -11.23 57.19
N GLU A 135 22.81 -11.56 58.45
CA GLU A 135 21.59 -11.17 59.15
C GLU A 135 21.79 -9.93 60.04
N GLY A 136 20.69 -9.24 60.33
CA GLY A 136 20.69 -8.12 61.26
C GLY A 136 21.68 -7.02 60.88
N GLY A 137 22.43 -6.53 61.86
CA GLY A 137 23.54 -5.59 61.66
C GLY A 137 24.91 -6.26 61.58
N ALA A 138 24.97 -7.56 61.25
CA ALA A 138 26.23 -8.29 61.20
C ALA A 138 27.12 -7.87 60.01
N THR A 139 28.43 -7.99 60.22
CA THR A 139 29.45 -7.78 59.18
C THR A 139 30.13 -9.10 58.83
N LEU A 140 30.05 -9.51 57.57
CA LEU A 140 30.87 -10.59 57.03
C LEU A 140 32.12 -10.04 56.36
N THR A 141 33.30 -10.44 56.85
CA THR A 141 34.58 -10.17 56.21
C THR A 141 35.02 -11.38 55.40
N ILE A 142 35.21 -11.21 54.08
CA ILE A 142 35.85 -12.23 53.23
C ILE A 142 37.34 -11.95 53.24
N ALA A 143 38.14 -12.85 53.82
CA ALA A 143 39.60 -12.66 53.90
C ALA A 143 40.27 -12.78 52.53
N THR A 144 41.53 -12.35 52.43
CA THR A 144 42.31 -12.34 51.17
C THR A 144 42.46 -13.71 50.52
N ASP A 145 42.45 -14.78 51.32
CA ASP A 145 42.56 -16.17 50.89
C ASP A 145 41.19 -16.88 50.77
N ALA A 146 40.09 -16.13 50.82
CA ALA A 146 38.73 -16.65 50.73
C ALA A 146 38.03 -16.29 49.43
N THR A 147 37.04 -17.10 49.08
CA THR A 147 36.25 -16.95 47.85
C THR A 147 34.78 -17.22 48.11
N VAL A 148 33.91 -16.34 47.65
CA VAL A 148 32.47 -16.60 47.51
C VAL A 148 32.17 -16.69 46.01
N ARG A 149 31.59 -17.79 45.55
CA ARG A 149 31.37 -18.01 44.11
C ARG A 149 30.07 -18.73 43.81
N GLY A 150 29.65 -18.70 42.55
CA GLY A 150 28.53 -19.50 42.04
C GLY A 150 27.36 -18.65 41.57
N ASP A 151 26.14 -19.13 41.79
CA ASP A 151 24.88 -18.46 41.45
C ASP A 151 23.87 -18.44 42.62
N GLY A 152 22.99 -17.44 42.63
CA GLY A 152 22.03 -17.20 43.72
C GLY A 152 22.24 -15.85 44.39
N THR A 153 21.89 -15.72 45.67
CA THR A 153 21.93 -14.45 46.40
C THR A 153 22.92 -14.49 47.57
N PHE A 154 23.68 -13.41 47.75
CA PHE A 154 24.67 -13.27 48.80
C PHE A 154 24.53 -11.94 49.55
N GLY A 155 24.63 -11.96 50.87
CA GLY A 155 24.68 -10.78 51.74
C GLY A 155 23.33 -10.19 52.13
N GLN A 156 22.24 -10.59 51.47
CA GLN A 156 20.88 -10.15 51.82
C GLN A 156 20.44 -10.75 53.16
N THR A 157 19.78 -9.97 54.00
CA THR A 157 19.11 -10.47 55.21
C THR A 157 17.93 -11.39 54.84
N ARG A 158 17.64 -12.38 55.68
CA ARG A 158 16.50 -13.30 55.48
C ARG A 158 15.66 -13.49 56.72
N PHE A 159 16.30 -13.74 57.86
CA PHE A 159 15.64 -14.10 59.10
C PHE A 159 15.64 -12.97 60.12
N ILE A 160 16.68 -12.14 60.14
CA ILE A 160 16.78 -11.00 61.05
C ILE A 160 16.93 -9.74 60.20
N PRO A 161 15.91 -8.86 60.17
CA PRO A 161 16.02 -7.57 59.51
C PRO A 161 17.13 -6.72 60.11
N GLY A 162 17.83 -5.95 59.28
CA GLY A 162 18.88 -5.03 59.71
C GLY A 162 19.79 -4.63 58.56
N ALA A 163 20.74 -3.74 58.87
CA ALA A 163 21.73 -3.25 57.92
C ALA A 163 22.93 -4.20 57.85
N SER A 164 22.81 -5.28 57.06
CA SER A 164 23.92 -6.23 56.87
C SER A 164 25.09 -5.58 56.11
N ALA A 165 26.32 -5.93 56.50
CA ALA A 165 27.53 -5.44 55.86
C ALA A 165 28.40 -6.59 55.33
N VAL A 166 29.02 -6.39 54.17
CA VAL A 166 30.04 -7.27 53.61
C VAL A 166 31.29 -6.46 53.30
N VAL A 167 32.43 -6.90 53.83
CA VAL A 167 33.75 -6.36 53.50
C VAL A 167 34.53 -7.44 52.76
N ASN A 168 34.80 -7.23 51.48
CA ASN A 168 35.50 -8.20 50.64
C ASN A 168 36.98 -7.85 50.51
N PHE A 169 37.89 -8.63 51.11
CA PHE A 169 39.33 -8.62 50.78
C PHE A 169 39.71 -9.75 49.81
N GLY A 170 38.88 -10.78 49.69
CA GLY A 170 39.10 -11.94 48.83
C GLY A 170 38.43 -11.81 47.47
N THR A 171 37.86 -12.91 46.98
CA THR A 171 37.20 -12.97 45.67
C THR A 171 35.70 -13.23 45.80
N ILE A 172 34.89 -12.44 45.11
CA ILE A 172 33.48 -12.76 44.82
C ILE A 172 33.37 -13.04 43.31
N SER A 173 32.87 -14.21 42.90
CA SER A 173 32.78 -14.51 41.47
C SER A 173 31.53 -15.28 41.02
N GLY A 174 30.87 -14.76 39.97
CA GLY A 174 29.84 -15.51 39.26
C GLY A 174 30.46 -16.65 38.45
N VAL A 175 30.10 -17.89 38.76
CA VAL A 175 30.50 -19.10 38.01
C VAL A 175 29.31 -20.04 37.84
N SER A 176 29.25 -20.75 36.72
CA SER A 176 28.16 -21.70 36.44
C SER A 176 28.26 -22.89 37.42
N ALA A 177 27.34 -22.96 38.38
CA ALA A 177 27.11 -24.14 39.22
C ALA A 177 25.74 -24.81 38.91
N SER A 178 24.78 -24.03 38.41
CA SER A 178 23.53 -24.46 37.77
C SER A 178 23.19 -23.50 36.62
N SER A 179 22.72 -23.99 35.47
CA SER A 179 22.41 -23.10 34.34
C SER A 179 21.32 -22.09 34.71
N ALA A 180 21.62 -20.80 34.50
CA ALA A 180 20.67 -19.67 34.33
C ALA A 180 20.33 -18.75 35.52
N VAL A 181 21.11 -18.71 36.61
CA VAL A 181 20.93 -17.68 37.67
C VAL A 181 22.18 -16.83 37.83
N ASN A 182 22.03 -15.50 37.90
CA ASN A 182 23.14 -14.58 38.17
C ASN A 182 23.51 -14.61 39.66
N LEU A 183 24.77 -14.36 40.00
CA LEU A 183 25.14 -14.08 41.39
C LEU A 183 24.69 -12.67 41.76
N ARG A 184 23.72 -12.55 42.67
CA ARG A 184 23.24 -11.27 43.20
C ARG A 184 23.86 -10.98 44.56
N VAL A 185 24.70 -9.95 44.63
CA VAL A 185 25.35 -9.47 45.86
C VAL A 185 24.53 -8.30 46.41
N SER A 186 23.79 -8.53 47.49
CA SER A 186 22.79 -7.57 48.02
C SER A 186 22.82 -7.36 49.54
N PRO A 187 23.97 -7.06 50.16
CA PRO A 187 23.98 -6.55 51.53
C PRO A 187 23.47 -5.11 51.59
N SER A 188 23.23 -4.59 52.80
CA SER A 188 22.94 -3.17 52.97
C SER A 188 24.17 -2.31 52.70
N VAL A 189 25.36 -2.78 53.08
CA VAL A 189 26.65 -2.13 52.81
C VAL A 189 27.61 -3.14 52.19
N LEU A 190 28.23 -2.79 51.07
CA LEU A 190 29.31 -3.55 50.44
C LEU A 190 30.55 -2.68 50.30
N ILE A 191 31.65 -3.09 50.92
CA ILE A 191 32.99 -2.51 50.69
C ILE A 191 33.83 -3.56 49.98
N ASN A 192 34.23 -3.30 48.74
CA ASN A 192 35.10 -4.19 47.98
C ASN A 192 36.55 -3.70 48.01
N GLN A 193 37.43 -4.38 48.74
CA GLN A 193 38.89 -4.20 48.73
C GLN A 193 39.63 -5.33 48.01
N GLY A 194 38.92 -6.38 47.62
CA GLY A 194 39.42 -7.53 46.87
C GLY A 194 38.96 -7.50 45.41
N THR A 195 38.51 -8.64 44.89
CA THR A 195 38.03 -8.79 43.51
C THR A 195 36.57 -9.21 43.45
N ILE A 196 35.78 -8.54 42.61
CA ILE A 196 34.47 -9.01 42.14
C ILE A 196 34.60 -9.28 40.64
N SER A 197 34.40 -10.52 40.19
CA SER A 197 34.65 -10.89 38.79
C SER A 197 33.65 -11.89 38.23
N THR A 198 33.51 -11.93 36.91
CA THR A 198 32.70 -12.91 36.18
C THR A 198 33.63 -13.94 35.55
N THR A 199 33.66 -15.17 36.07
CA THR A 199 34.47 -16.26 35.48
C THR A 199 33.62 -17.37 34.87
N GLY A 200 32.29 -17.32 35.02
CA GLY A 200 31.34 -18.19 34.33
C GLY A 200 29.93 -17.63 34.18
N GLU A 201 29.40 -16.93 35.19
CA GLU A 201 28.05 -16.32 35.16
C GLU A 201 28.12 -14.81 35.42
N SER A 202 27.04 -14.09 35.11
CA SER A 202 26.95 -12.65 35.37
C SER A 202 26.80 -12.34 36.87
N VAL A 203 27.36 -11.21 37.30
CA VAL A 203 27.26 -10.71 38.69
C VAL A 203 26.40 -9.46 38.71
N ILE A 204 25.43 -9.41 39.62
CA ILE A 204 24.63 -8.22 39.91
C ILE A 204 25.04 -7.70 41.29
N ILE A 205 25.66 -6.53 41.34
CA ILE A 205 25.93 -5.82 42.59
C ILE A 205 24.71 -4.95 42.87
N ALA A 206 23.91 -5.35 43.85
CA ALA A 206 22.67 -4.69 44.27
C ALA A 206 22.71 -4.45 45.78
N ALA A 207 23.82 -3.91 46.27
CA ALA A 207 23.97 -3.46 47.65
C ALA A 207 23.25 -2.13 47.87
N GLY A 208 22.83 -1.84 49.11
CA GLY A 208 22.21 -0.56 49.46
C GLY A 208 23.18 0.63 49.40
N SER A 209 24.42 0.42 49.80
CA SER A 209 25.58 1.29 49.58
C SER A 209 26.74 0.44 49.10
N PHE A 210 27.48 0.93 48.11
CA PHE A 210 28.64 0.23 47.54
C PHE A 210 29.83 1.17 47.42
N GLU A 211 30.98 0.72 47.92
CA GLU A 211 32.27 1.37 47.71
C GLU A 211 33.26 0.36 47.12
N ASN A 212 33.79 0.65 45.94
CA ASN A 212 34.84 -0.14 45.33
C ASN A 212 36.21 0.48 45.62
N GLN A 213 37.04 -0.21 46.40
CA GLN A 213 38.44 0.10 46.67
C GLN A 213 39.40 -0.92 46.03
N GLY A 214 38.87 -2.01 45.48
CA GLY A 214 39.60 -3.08 44.79
C GLY A 214 39.20 -3.19 43.32
N LEU A 215 39.14 -4.41 42.79
CA LEU A 215 38.84 -4.70 41.39
C LEU A 215 37.39 -5.15 41.19
N VAL A 216 36.67 -4.54 40.25
CA VAL A 216 35.44 -5.07 39.66
C VAL A 216 35.71 -5.37 38.19
N HIS A 217 35.56 -6.63 37.77
CA HIS A 217 36.06 -7.12 36.49
C HIS A 217 34.97 -7.87 35.71
N ALA A 218 34.54 -7.32 34.58
CA ALA A 218 33.74 -8.04 33.59
C ALA A 218 34.66 -8.79 32.60
N SER A 219 34.60 -10.13 32.59
CA SER A 219 35.47 -11.00 31.79
C SER A 219 34.66 -12.04 31.01
N GLY A 220 35.17 -12.47 29.84
CA GLY A 220 34.47 -13.47 29.00
C GLY A 220 33.20 -12.90 28.35
N PRO A 221 32.15 -13.71 28.09
CA PRO A 221 30.87 -13.22 27.54
C PRO A 221 29.88 -12.70 28.61
N ASN A 222 30.35 -12.49 29.84
CA ASN A 222 29.48 -12.26 30.99
C ASN A 222 29.36 -10.79 31.36
N THR A 223 28.30 -10.48 32.11
CA THR A 223 27.99 -9.11 32.54
C THR A 223 28.29 -8.91 34.02
N VAL A 224 28.95 -7.81 34.37
CA VAL A 224 28.85 -7.23 35.71
C VAL A 224 27.89 -6.05 35.63
N ASN A 225 26.78 -6.12 36.37
CA ASN A 225 25.81 -5.04 36.47
C ASN A 225 25.84 -4.47 37.90
N ILE A 226 26.19 -3.20 38.02
CA ILE A 226 26.17 -2.47 39.28
C ILE A 226 24.87 -1.67 39.34
N ASN A 227 23.88 -2.14 40.08
CA ASN A 227 22.57 -1.49 40.17
C ASN A 227 22.16 -1.35 41.64
N ASN A 228 22.58 -0.24 42.25
CA ASN A 228 22.21 0.07 43.63
C ASN A 228 20.67 0.22 43.73
N VAL A 229 20.04 -0.67 44.47
CA VAL A 229 18.58 -0.81 44.61
C VAL A 229 17.93 0.25 45.48
N ASN A 230 18.70 1.00 46.29
CA ASN A 230 18.15 1.93 47.28
C ASN A 230 18.44 3.42 46.98
N GLY A 231 19.06 3.74 45.85
CA GLY A 231 19.30 5.13 45.42
C GLY A 231 20.37 5.90 46.22
N ALA A 232 21.02 5.29 47.22
CA ALA A 232 22.04 5.94 48.06
C ALA A 232 23.39 6.20 47.35
N GLY A 233 23.47 5.88 46.05
CA GLY A 233 24.66 6.02 45.24
C GLY A 233 25.77 5.01 45.54
N TRP A 234 26.80 4.96 44.69
CA TRP A 234 28.00 4.16 44.94
C TRP A 234 29.25 4.84 44.39
N THR A 235 30.41 4.54 44.98
CA THR A 235 31.67 5.21 44.63
C THR A 235 32.72 4.18 44.21
N ASN A 236 33.42 4.44 43.11
CA ASN A 236 34.71 3.81 42.85
C ASN A 236 35.81 4.68 43.49
N ALA A 237 36.35 4.25 44.62
CA ALA A 237 37.35 4.99 45.39
C ALA A 237 38.66 5.15 44.60
N PRO A 238 39.59 6.04 45.03
CA PRO A 238 40.84 6.28 44.30
C PRO A 238 41.70 5.04 44.00
N SER A 239 41.64 4.01 44.85
CA SER A 239 42.33 2.73 44.64
C SER A 239 41.53 1.72 43.80
N GLY A 240 40.25 2.00 43.56
CA GLY A 240 39.33 1.09 42.88
C GLY A 240 39.52 1.07 41.37
N ILE A 241 39.39 -0.12 40.79
CA ILE A 241 39.48 -0.38 39.36
C ILE A 241 38.18 -1.02 38.88
N LEU A 242 37.58 -0.44 37.86
CA LEU A 242 36.46 -1.00 37.09
C LEU A 242 37.00 -1.46 35.73
N GLN A 243 37.04 -2.75 35.45
CA GLN A 243 37.71 -3.30 34.26
C GLN A 243 36.77 -4.13 33.37
N VAL A 244 36.92 -3.99 32.05
CA VAL A 244 36.27 -4.81 31.04
C VAL A 244 37.30 -5.47 30.13
N THR A 245 37.30 -6.81 30.10
CA THR A 245 38.18 -7.61 29.24
C THR A 245 37.40 -8.67 28.48
N GLY A 246 37.81 -8.98 27.25
CA GLY A 246 37.12 -9.94 26.37
C GLY A 246 36.03 -9.30 25.51
N ASN A 247 35.94 -9.72 24.24
CA ASN A 247 35.11 -9.04 23.22
C ASN A 247 33.60 -9.06 23.49
N LEU A 248 33.12 -9.99 24.30
CA LEU A 248 31.69 -10.16 24.62
C LEU A 248 31.36 -9.75 26.06
N ALA A 249 32.32 -9.26 26.84
CA ALA A 249 32.10 -8.86 28.22
C ALA A 249 31.31 -7.55 28.28
N MET A 250 30.48 -7.39 29.31
CA MET A 250 29.78 -6.13 29.56
C MET A 250 29.94 -5.69 31.01
N LEU A 251 30.30 -4.43 31.22
CA LEU A 251 30.20 -3.78 32.53
C LEU A 251 29.16 -2.68 32.44
N GLU A 252 28.10 -2.79 33.22
CA GLU A 252 27.01 -1.83 33.28
C GLU A 252 27.04 -1.09 34.62
N LEU A 253 27.19 0.23 34.55
CA LEU A 253 27.15 1.12 35.69
C LEU A 253 25.75 1.71 35.81
N GLY A 254 25.00 1.35 36.84
CA GLY A 254 23.64 1.82 37.10
C GLY A 254 23.52 2.56 38.43
N GLY A 255 22.32 3.08 38.71
CA GLY A 255 22.06 3.93 39.88
C GLY A 255 22.74 5.30 39.80
N VAL A 256 22.96 5.93 40.95
CA VAL A 256 23.78 7.16 41.06
C VAL A 256 25.20 6.74 41.38
N TRP A 257 26.21 7.27 40.69
CA TRP A 257 27.59 6.85 40.90
C TRP A 257 28.63 7.93 40.70
N ASN A 258 29.79 7.77 41.34
CA ASN A 258 30.95 8.63 41.19
C ASN A 258 32.24 7.80 41.07
N ASN A 259 33.04 8.04 40.03
CA ASN A 259 34.33 7.40 39.84
C ASN A 259 35.48 8.33 40.24
N ASN A 260 36.16 8.01 41.34
CA ASN A 260 37.41 8.62 41.77
C ASN A 260 38.63 7.75 41.43
N GLY A 261 38.42 6.49 41.06
CA GLY A 261 39.45 5.54 40.65
C GLY A 261 39.60 5.42 39.13
N GLN A 262 40.03 4.26 38.65
CA GLN A 262 40.22 3.99 37.23
C GLN A 262 39.09 3.17 36.61
N ILE A 263 38.69 3.54 35.39
CA ILE A 263 37.93 2.68 34.50
C ILE A 263 38.86 2.19 33.40
N GLN A 264 39.01 0.88 33.24
CA GLN A 264 39.86 0.23 32.24
C GLN A 264 39.00 -0.52 31.23
N VAL A 265 39.11 -0.14 29.95
CA VAL A 265 38.35 -0.76 28.86
C VAL A 265 39.33 -1.36 27.86
N ASP A 266 39.60 -2.66 28.01
CA ASP A 266 40.55 -3.38 27.17
C ASP A 266 39.87 -4.05 25.98
N ALA A 267 38.65 -4.56 26.19
CA ALA A 267 37.76 -5.08 25.16
C ALA A 267 36.30 -4.99 25.63
N GLY A 268 35.37 -5.60 24.90
CA GLY A 268 33.97 -5.70 25.33
C GLY A 268 33.23 -4.37 25.31
N ARG A 269 32.24 -4.21 26.19
CA ARG A 269 31.37 -3.03 26.27
C ARG A 269 31.27 -2.48 27.68
N LEU A 270 31.56 -1.19 27.83
CA LEU A 270 31.22 -0.40 29.02
C LEU A 270 29.90 0.35 28.77
N VAL A 271 28.93 0.21 29.66
CA VAL A 271 27.66 0.93 29.63
C VAL A 271 27.61 1.91 30.79
N LEU A 272 27.64 3.20 30.46
CA LEU A 272 27.42 4.30 31.40
C LEU A 272 25.89 4.51 31.53
N GLY A 273 25.28 3.77 32.45
CA GLY A 273 23.87 3.84 32.79
C GLY A 273 23.60 4.68 34.05
N GLY A 274 22.36 4.65 34.52
CA GLY A 274 21.97 5.37 35.73
C GLY A 274 21.98 6.90 35.58
N THR A 275 22.29 7.63 36.66
CA THR A 275 22.36 9.09 36.69
C THR A 275 23.73 9.52 37.19
N PHE A 276 24.45 10.32 36.39
CA PHE A 276 25.84 10.69 36.67
C PHE A 276 26.19 12.05 36.07
N THR A 277 27.29 12.65 36.50
CA THR A 277 27.82 13.90 35.94
C THR A 277 29.02 13.64 35.03
N THR A 278 29.41 14.61 34.20
CA THR A 278 30.63 14.49 33.38
C THR A 278 31.88 14.26 34.25
N ALA A 279 31.95 14.90 35.43
CA ALA A 279 33.03 14.68 36.39
C ALA A 279 33.01 13.29 37.01
N ALA A 280 31.82 12.71 37.22
CA ALA A 280 31.66 11.39 37.81
C ALA A 280 32.24 10.26 36.95
N ILE A 281 32.45 10.47 35.63
CA ILE A 281 33.10 9.49 34.74
C ILE A 281 34.57 9.26 35.15
N GLY A 282 35.27 10.31 35.59
CA GLY A 282 36.69 10.24 35.97
C GLY A 282 37.61 9.84 34.81
N THR A 283 38.69 9.12 35.13
CA THR A 283 39.68 8.69 34.14
C THR A 283 39.30 7.35 33.50
N ILE A 284 39.24 7.32 32.17
CA ILE A 284 39.09 6.10 31.36
C ILE A 284 40.42 5.78 30.68
N ASN A 285 41.00 4.63 31.01
CA ASN A 285 42.14 4.05 30.31
C ASN A 285 41.62 3.05 29.29
N ARG A 286 41.75 3.38 28.00
CA ARG A 286 41.17 2.60 26.92
C ARG A 286 42.25 2.04 26.00
N SER A 287 42.26 0.71 25.85
CA SER A 287 43.10 0.00 24.88
C SER A 287 42.26 -0.72 23.80
N GLY A 288 40.95 -0.86 24.01
CA GLY A 288 40.00 -1.40 23.03
C GLY A 288 38.53 -1.20 23.42
N GLY A 289 37.68 -2.16 23.05
CA GLY A 289 36.27 -2.21 23.45
C GLY A 289 35.39 -1.07 22.90
N THR A 290 34.15 -0.98 23.41
CA THR A 290 33.15 0.05 23.10
C THR A 290 32.62 0.69 24.38
N ILE A 291 32.24 1.97 24.31
CA ILE A 291 31.64 2.70 25.44
C ILE A 291 30.33 3.30 24.98
N SER A 292 29.25 3.10 25.75
CA SER A 292 27.94 3.66 25.44
C SER A 292 27.34 4.43 26.62
N ILE A 293 26.82 5.62 26.35
CA ILE A 293 25.99 6.41 27.26
C ILE A 293 24.56 5.93 27.11
N ALA A 294 24.04 5.26 28.13
CA ALA A 294 22.67 4.73 28.19
C ALA A 294 21.81 5.37 29.29
N GLY A 295 22.45 6.04 30.27
CA GLY A 295 21.79 6.73 31.37
C GLY A 295 21.52 8.22 31.13
N PHE A 296 21.22 8.92 32.22
CA PHE A 296 21.09 10.38 32.27
C PHE A 296 22.44 10.99 32.70
N LEU A 297 23.09 11.69 31.77
CA LEU A 297 24.30 12.47 32.00
C LEU A 297 23.95 13.94 32.24
N ASP A 298 24.19 14.42 33.45
CA ASP A 298 24.21 15.85 33.75
C ASP A 298 25.57 16.45 33.37
N ASN A 299 25.58 17.17 32.27
CA ASN A 299 26.73 17.88 31.73
C ASN A 299 26.59 19.41 31.94
N THR A 300 25.72 19.84 32.87
CA THR A 300 25.43 21.26 33.11
C THR A 300 26.70 22.04 33.48
N GLY A 301 26.97 23.11 32.74
CA GLY A 301 28.14 23.97 32.95
C GLY A 301 29.47 23.32 32.58
N THR A 302 29.46 22.13 31.97
CA THR A 302 30.67 21.39 31.58
C THR A 302 30.74 21.13 30.07
N THR A 303 31.90 20.62 29.65
CA THR A 303 32.17 20.23 28.27
C THR A 303 32.49 18.74 28.23
N LEU A 304 31.65 17.97 27.55
CA LEU A 304 31.88 16.56 27.24
C LEU A 304 32.67 16.48 25.94
N SER A 305 33.96 16.16 26.02
CA SER A 305 34.87 16.13 24.87
C SER A 305 35.26 14.71 24.47
N PHE A 306 35.19 14.44 23.17
CA PHE A 306 35.71 13.23 22.53
C PHE A 306 36.92 13.60 21.68
N ASP A 307 38.01 12.85 21.82
CA ASP A 307 39.26 13.08 21.09
C ASP A 307 39.91 11.76 20.67
N GLY A 308 41.08 11.81 20.01
CA GLY A 308 41.81 10.62 19.59
C GLY A 308 42.23 9.71 20.75
N THR A 309 42.25 10.22 21.98
CA THR A 309 42.61 9.49 23.20
C THR A 309 41.38 8.88 23.87
N THR A 310 40.29 9.63 24.02
CA THR A 310 39.03 9.11 24.60
C THR A 310 38.29 8.19 23.62
N GLY A 311 38.48 8.43 22.31
CA GLY A 311 37.89 7.66 21.22
C GLY A 311 36.38 7.84 21.10
N ASN A 312 35.74 6.91 20.38
CA ASN A 312 34.31 7.01 20.11
C ASN A 312 33.46 6.47 21.26
N PHE A 313 32.42 7.23 21.59
CA PHE A 313 31.34 6.81 22.48
C PHE A 313 30.05 6.71 21.65
N SER A 314 29.15 5.80 22.03
CA SER A 314 27.81 5.75 21.43
C SER A 314 26.77 6.31 22.39
N LEU A 315 25.89 7.19 21.90
CA LEU A 315 24.66 7.54 22.61
C LEU A 315 23.62 6.45 22.32
N SER A 316 23.27 5.62 23.31
CA SER A 316 22.45 4.41 23.16
C SER A 316 21.37 4.31 24.23
N GLY A 317 20.26 5.01 24.03
CA GLY A 317 19.15 5.20 24.98
C GLY A 317 19.35 6.36 25.96
N GLY A 318 20.56 6.92 26.03
CA GLY A 318 20.92 7.93 27.02
C GLY A 318 20.37 9.34 26.75
N THR A 319 20.38 10.16 27.79
CA THR A 319 20.05 11.59 27.75
C THR A 319 21.24 12.40 28.24
N ILE A 320 21.62 13.45 27.50
CA ILE A 320 22.63 14.43 27.93
C ILE A 320 21.91 15.74 28.22
N SER A 321 22.08 16.24 29.43
CA SER A 321 21.44 17.45 29.94
C SER A 321 22.48 18.55 30.14
N GLY A 322 22.25 19.74 29.56
CA GLY A 322 23.11 20.91 29.74
C GLY A 322 24.53 20.82 29.14
N GLY A 323 25.23 21.94 29.18
CA GLY A 323 26.63 22.08 28.75
C GLY A 323 26.88 21.88 27.26
N THR A 324 28.13 21.61 26.91
CA THR A 324 28.55 21.41 25.51
C THR A 324 29.09 20.01 25.25
N ILE A 325 28.90 19.51 24.03
CA ILE A 325 29.45 18.25 23.53
C ILE A 325 30.38 18.57 22.36
N THR A 326 31.63 18.13 22.41
CA THR A 326 32.65 18.46 21.39
C THR A 326 33.36 17.21 20.89
N SER A 327 33.73 17.21 19.61
CA SER A 327 34.56 16.19 18.98
C SER A 327 35.82 16.86 18.43
N THR A 328 36.99 16.43 18.87
CA THR A 328 38.30 16.89 18.37
C THR A 328 39.18 15.67 18.02
N GLY A 329 40.31 15.84 17.34
CA GLY A 329 41.35 14.79 17.26
C GLY A 329 40.97 13.38 16.78
N GLY A 330 39.83 13.17 16.09
CA GLY A 330 39.39 11.87 15.56
C GLY A 330 38.42 11.06 16.45
N GLY A 331 38.09 11.52 17.67
CA GLY A 331 37.05 10.92 18.52
C GLY A 331 35.70 11.62 18.35
N THR A 332 34.59 10.89 18.50
CA THR A 332 33.25 11.48 18.39
C THR A 332 32.17 10.75 19.22
N LEU A 333 31.01 11.40 19.39
CA LEU A 333 29.80 10.79 19.92
C LEU A 333 28.94 10.24 18.77
N VAL A 334 28.97 8.92 18.58
CA VAL A 334 28.15 8.24 17.58
C VAL A 334 26.70 8.19 18.05
N ILE A 335 25.80 8.81 17.28
CA ILE A 335 24.36 8.81 17.57
C ILE A 335 23.76 7.44 17.24
N GLY A 336 23.39 6.68 18.27
CA GLY A 336 22.59 5.45 18.15
C GLY A 336 21.11 5.72 18.44
N THR A 337 20.77 6.00 19.69
CA THR A 337 19.45 6.53 20.09
C THR A 337 19.68 7.42 21.30
N GLY A 338 19.14 8.63 21.34
CA GLY A 338 19.23 9.42 22.57
C GLY A 338 18.65 10.82 22.49
N CYS A 339 18.85 11.57 23.56
CA CYS A 339 18.28 12.90 23.74
C CYS A 339 19.32 13.92 24.19
N LEU A 340 19.28 15.12 23.60
CA LEU A 340 19.90 16.33 24.14
C LEU A 340 18.80 17.19 24.75
N THR A 341 18.92 17.55 26.02
CA THR A 341 17.93 18.35 26.75
C THR A 341 18.58 19.50 27.52
N ASP A 342 17.74 20.42 27.97
CA ASP A 342 18.09 21.47 28.94
C ASP A 342 19.29 22.31 28.47
N ASN A 343 19.22 22.75 27.22
CA ASN A 343 20.27 23.52 26.52
C ASN A 343 21.61 22.80 26.28
N ALA A 344 21.63 21.46 26.33
CA ALA A 344 22.78 20.69 25.85
C ALA A 344 23.10 21.04 24.38
N THR A 345 24.35 21.44 24.13
CA THR A 345 24.77 22.00 22.83
C THR A 345 25.84 21.13 22.17
N TRP A 346 25.53 20.56 21.00
CA TRP A 346 26.52 19.91 20.15
C TRP A 346 27.37 20.94 19.40
N ILE A 347 28.70 20.85 19.52
CA ILE A 347 29.62 21.76 18.83
C ILE A 347 30.00 21.16 17.46
N GLY A 348 29.71 21.90 16.39
CA GLY A 348 29.97 21.50 15.01
C GLY A 348 28.74 20.93 14.29
N ASP A 349 28.97 20.42 13.08
CA ASP A 349 27.90 19.81 12.27
C ASP A 349 27.38 18.53 12.92
N LEU A 350 26.11 18.21 12.67
CA LEU A 350 25.41 17.13 13.34
C LEU A 350 25.20 15.93 12.39
N PRO A 351 26.03 14.87 12.48
CA PRO A 351 25.87 13.67 11.67
C PRO A 351 24.94 12.67 12.36
N ILE A 352 23.76 12.48 11.80
CA ILE A 352 22.81 11.44 12.22
C ILE A 352 22.87 10.34 11.17
N GLY A 353 23.57 9.25 11.50
CA GLY A 353 23.62 8.04 10.65
C GLY A 353 22.29 7.29 10.69
N GLY A 354 22.33 5.97 10.88
CA GLY A 354 21.12 5.14 11.06
C GLY A 354 20.43 5.27 12.44
N GLY A 355 20.91 6.17 13.31
CA GLY A 355 20.41 6.35 14.67
C GLY A 355 19.26 7.36 14.82
N SER A 356 18.84 7.62 16.05
CA SER A 356 17.80 8.58 16.39
C SER A 356 18.28 9.60 17.43
N LEU A 357 18.15 10.90 17.14
CA LEU A 357 18.45 11.97 18.08
C LEU A 357 17.23 12.84 18.34
N LEU A 358 16.87 13.00 19.61
CA LEU A 358 15.83 13.91 20.07
C LEU A 358 16.44 15.17 20.69
N LEU A 359 16.08 16.34 20.17
CA LEU A 359 16.29 17.62 20.85
C LEU A 359 15.03 18.00 21.63
N ARG A 360 15.20 18.27 22.93
CA ARG A 360 14.13 18.67 23.84
C ARG A 360 14.60 19.85 24.68
N ASN A 361 13.68 20.68 25.15
CA ASN A 361 13.94 21.76 26.12
C ASN A 361 15.22 22.57 25.83
N GLY A 362 15.38 23.05 24.58
CA GLY A 362 16.50 23.90 24.17
C GLY A 362 17.78 23.18 23.73
N GLY A 363 17.84 21.84 23.72
CA GLY A 363 19.00 21.12 23.17
C GLY A 363 19.29 21.52 21.71
N THR A 364 20.53 21.79 21.33
CA THR A 364 20.86 22.47 20.06
C THR A 364 22.23 22.07 19.48
N TRP A 365 22.62 22.66 18.35
CA TRP A 365 23.93 22.49 17.71
C TRP A 365 24.45 23.77 17.07
N THR A 366 25.78 23.93 17.01
CA THR A 366 26.41 25.15 16.47
C THR A 366 26.74 25.05 14.98
N GLY A 367 26.96 23.86 14.43
CA GLY A 367 27.34 23.66 13.03
C GLY A 367 26.32 24.15 12.01
N GLY A 368 26.81 24.38 10.79
CA GLY A 368 26.00 24.84 9.67
C GLY A 368 25.17 23.73 9.02
N ALA A 369 25.50 22.46 9.26
CA ALA A 369 24.83 21.33 8.62
C ALA A 369 24.32 20.28 9.61
N VAL A 370 23.16 19.69 9.28
CA VAL A 370 22.67 18.42 9.80
C VAL A 370 22.62 17.44 8.62
N THR A 371 23.25 16.27 8.77
CA THR A 371 23.16 15.19 7.77
C THR A 371 22.40 14.03 8.38
N ILE A 372 21.32 13.59 7.74
CA ILE A 372 20.50 12.45 8.15
C ILE A 372 20.67 11.35 7.11
N GLY A 373 21.32 10.25 7.50
CA GLY A 373 21.65 9.10 6.67
C GLY A 373 20.86 7.85 7.06
N GLY A 374 19.56 7.86 6.82
CA GLY A 374 18.64 6.75 7.12
C GLY A 374 18.11 6.72 8.56
N GLY A 375 18.50 7.69 9.40
CA GLY A 375 18.08 7.83 10.79
C GLY A 375 16.93 8.81 11.02
N THR A 376 16.75 9.18 12.29
CA THR A 376 15.70 10.12 12.74
C THR A 376 16.31 11.28 13.51
N PHE A 377 15.96 12.50 13.10
CA PHE A 377 16.22 13.73 13.85
C PHE A 377 14.88 14.28 14.35
N SER A 378 14.69 14.38 15.66
CA SER A 378 13.44 14.83 16.26
C SER A 378 13.64 16.12 17.05
N ILE A 379 12.72 17.06 16.89
CA ILE A 379 12.68 18.32 17.65
C ILE A 379 11.33 18.39 18.38
N GLN A 380 11.33 18.57 19.70
CA GLN A 380 10.12 18.62 20.55
C GLN A 380 10.01 19.92 21.35
N TYR A 381 10.42 21.04 20.76
CA TYR A 381 10.22 22.39 21.30
C TYR A 381 10.25 23.40 20.15
N ASP A 382 9.57 24.52 20.32
CA ASP A 382 9.50 25.57 19.29
C ASP A 382 10.90 26.12 19.01
N THR A 383 11.29 26.15 17.74
CA THR A 383 12.64 26.58 17.36
C THR A 383 12.71 27.15 15.96
N ALA A 384 13.68 28.04 15.74
CA ALA A 384 14.08 28.53 14.43
C ALA A 384 15.42 27.91 14.05
N ILE A 385 15.49 27.36 12.85
CA ILE A 385 16.73 26.90 12.22
C ILE A 385 17.27 28.08 11.42
N GLU A 386 18.40 28.64 11.86
CA GLU A 386 18.95 29.89 11.32
C GLU A 386 20.26 29.67 10.56
N SER A 387 20.27 29.94 9.25
CA SER A 387 21.45 29.79 8.39
C SER A 387 22.06 28.39 8.43
N LYS A 388 21.21 27.35 8.48
CA LYS A 388 21.65 25.94 8.49
C LYS A 388 21.03 25.14 7.36
N SER A 389 21.74 24.10 6.90
CA SER A 389 21.25 23.12 5.94
C SER A 389 20.94 21.79 6.63
N ILE A 390 19.84 21.15 6.22
CA ILE A 390 19.49 19.78 6.60
C ILE A 390 19.51 18.94 5.32
N SER A 391 20.46 18.01 5.24
CA SER A 391 20.55 17.04 4.14
C SER A 391 19.96 15.70 4.59
N MET A 392 19.03 15.15 3.82
CA MET A 392 18.32 13.92 4.12
C MET A 392 18.55 12.89 3.01
N ALA A 393 18.90 11.66 3.36
CA ALA A 393 19.10 10.59 2.39
C ALA A 393 18.40 9.29 2.80
N GLY A 394 17.93 8.52 1.82
CA GLY A 394 17.20 7.26 2.07
C GLY A 394 15.88 7.49 2.82
N PHE A 395 15.55 6.61 3.76
CA PHE A 395 14.33 6.67 4.58
C PHE A 395 14.47 7.59 5.81
N SER A 396 15.22 8.69 5.67
CA SER A 396 15.48 9.64 6.75
C SER A 396 14.21 10.32 7.26
N ARG A 397 14.22 10.71 8.53
CA ARG A 397 13.09 11.40 9.17
C ARG A 397 13.53 12.66 9.90
N LEU A 398 12.90 13.78 9.61
CA LEU A 398 12.93 14.99 10.43
C LEU A 398 11.58 15.09 11.16
N VAL A 399 11.53 14.67 12.42
CA VAL A 399 10.29 14.65 13.20
C VAL A 399 10.09 15.99 13.91
N VAL A 400 8.95 16.63 13.64
CA VAL A 400 8.47 17.78 14.41
C VAL A 400 7.48 17.26 15.45
N GLY A 401 7.79 17.43 16.73
CA GLY A 401 7.01 16.91 17.84
C GLY A 401 5.57 17.43 17.90
N PRO A 402 4.67 16.76 18.65
CA PRO A 402 3.34 17.30 18.94
C PRO A 402 3.45 18.71 19.54
N SER A 403 2.54 19.61 19.15
CA SER A 403 2.50 21.00 19.63
C SER A 403 3.82 21.78 19.46
N THR A 404 4.69 21.35 18.53
CA THR A 404 5.97 21.98 18.22
C THR A 404 5.90 22.68 16.86
N THR A 405 6.45 23.87 16.76
CA THR A 405 6.66 24.61 15.52
C THR A 405 8.14 24.73 15.21
N VAL A 406 8.56 24.19 14.07
CA VAL A 406 9.90 24.40 13.51
C VAL A 406 9.82 25.46 12.41
N THR A 407 10.64 26.49 12.50
CA THR A 407 10.73 27.55 11.50
C THR A 407 12.07 27.46 10.76
N LEU A 408 12.04 27.30 9.44
CA LEU A 408 13.22 27.47 8.59
C LEU A 408 13.35 28.96 8.26
N ASN A 409 14.44 29.61 8.64
CA ASN A 409 14.69 31.00 8.27
C ASN A 409 15.10 31.14 6.79
N PRO A 410 15.11 32.37 6.23
CA PRO A 410 15.38 32.62 4.81
C PRO A 410 16.69 32.05 4.25
N THR A 411 17.71 31.91 5.09
CA THR A 411 19.02 31.37 4.73
C THR A 411 19.15 29.86 4.99
N SER A 412 18.09 29.22 5.48
CA SER A 412 18.09 27.81 5.83
C SER A 412 17.54 26.95 4.71
N SER A 413 17.98 25.68 4.67
CA SER A 413 17.52 24.74 3.66
C SER A 413 17.29 23.33 4.19
N VAL A 414 16.36 22.61 3.56
CA VAL A 414 16.17 21.16 3.73
C VAL A 414 16.19 20.52 2.35
N ALA A 415 17.06 19.53 2.14
CA ALA A 415 17.26 18.92 0.84
C ALA A 415 17.31 17.38 0.92
N GLY A 416 16.82 16.71 -0.11
CA GLY A 416 17.05 15.29 -0.35
C GLY A 416 15.79 14.42 -0.30
N SER A 417 15.83 13.30 0.43
CA SER A 417 14.72 12.34 0.53
C SER A 417 14.39 11.94 1.96
N GLY A 418 13.10 11.71 2.23
CA GLY A 418 12.62 11.29 3.53
C GLY A 418 11.32 11.96 3.94
N THR A 419 10.97 11.88 5.22
CA THR A 419 9.74 12.46 5.77
C THR A 419 10.04 13.58 6.77
N ILE A 420 9.35 14.71 6.63
CA ILE A 420 9.30 15.80 7.62
C ILE A 420 7.96 15.74 8.35
N GLY A 421 7.98 15.58 9.68
CA GLY A 421 6.80 15.44 10.52
C GLY A 421 6.62 14.03 11.10
N GLY A 422 5.37 13.66 11.36
CA GLY A 422 5.01 12.49 12.16
C GLY A 422 5.28 11.14 11.47
N ALA A 423 5.32 10.07 12.28
CA ALA A 423 5.56 8.71 11.82
C ALA A 423 4.30 8.01 11.35
N GLY A 424 4.38 7.35 10.19
CA GLY A 424 3.24 6.69 9.58
C GLY A 424 2.14 7.68 9.18
N ALA A 425 0.88 7.32 9.46
CA ALA A 425 -0.30 8.12 9.11
C ALA A 425 -0.63 9.24 10.12
N LEU A 426 0.12 9.36 11.21
CA LEU A 426 -0.15 10.35 12.26
C LEU A 426 0.67 11.61 11.99
N ALA A 427 -0.01 12.71 11.63
CA ALA A 427 0.63 14.03 11.55
C ALA A 427 1.05 14.52 12.93
N SER A 428 2.15 15.26 13.01
CA SER A 428 2.60 15.90 14.25
C SER A 428 3.24 17.25 13.95
N GLY A 429 3.08 18.21 14.86
CA GLY A 429 3.76 19.50 14.79
C GLY A 429 3.42 20.37 13.58
N SER A 430 4.15 21.48 13.49
CA SER A 430 3.97 22.55 12.50
C SER A 430 5.31 22.92 11.86
N LEU A 431 5.30 23.18 10.56
CA LEU A 431 6.48 23.69 9.83
C LEU A 431 6.17 25.05 9.21
N ILE A 432 7.03 26.02 9.46
CA ILE A 432 7.06 27.30 8.75
C ILE A 432 8.31 27.34 7.88
N ASN A 433 8.15 27.21 6.57
CA ASN A 433 9.25 27.32 5.62
C ASN A 433 9.39 28.77 5.13
N ASN A 434 10.32 29.53 5.71
CA ASN A 434 10.79 30.80 5.12
C ASN A 434 12.06 30.61 4.28
N GLY A 435 12.60 29.39 4.17
CA GLY A 435 13.82 29.06 3.44
C GLY A 435 13.59 28.22 2.18
N LEU A 436 14.55 27.35 1.86
CA LEU A 436 14.51 26.49 0.68
C LEU A 436 14.27 25.01 1.05
N MET A 437 13.24 24.39 0.47
CA MET A 437 13.06 22.94 0.54
C MET A 437 13.24 22.32 -0.85
N THR A 438 14.08 21.30 -0.98
CA THR A 438 14.30 20.59 -2.25
C THR A 438 14.13 19.08 -2.13
N GLY A 439 13.30 18.49 -3.00
CA GLY A 439 13.17 17.05 -3.13
C GLY A 439 14.13 16.47 -4.18
N ASN A 440 14.54 15.22 -4.00
CA ASN A 440 15.31 14.46 -4.99
C ASN A 440 14.46 13.30 -5.59
N PRO A 441 14.99 12.48 -6.52
CA PRO A 441 14.28 11.34 -7.12
C PRO A 441 13.67 10.32 -6.14
N ASN A 442 14.22 10.20 -4.93
CA ASN A 442 13.72 9.28 -3.90
C ASN A 442 12.58 9.88 -3.03
N GLY A 443 12.22 11.14 -3.27
CA GLY A 443 11.02 11.75 -2.70
C GLY A 443 11.22 12.44 -1.34
N LEU A 444 10.74 13.68 -1.23
CA LEU A 444 10.61 14.42 0.03
C LEU A 444 9.13 14.58 0.40
N TYR A 445 8.75 14.11 1.58
CA TYR A 445 7.37 14.04 2.02
C TYR A 445 7.17 14.86 3.30
N THR A 446 6.13 15.68 3.40
CA THR A 446 5.70 16.23 4.69
C THR A 446 4.55 15.41 5.26
N ASN A 447 4.43 15.37 6.58
CA ASN A 447 3.27 14.80 7.28
C ASN A 447 3.07 15.54 8.62
N LEU A 448 2.49 16.72 8.54
CA LEU A 448 2.44 17.70 9.64
C LEU A 448 0.99 18.12 9.92
N VAL A 449 0.73 18.66 11.11
CA VAL A 449 -0.59 19.26 11.40
C VAL A 449 -0.77 20.55 10.60
N TYR A 450 0.29 21.36 10.50
CA TYR A 450 0.27 22.63 9.80
C TYR A 450 1.55 22.86 9.00
N VAL A 451 1.41 23.38 7.77
CA VAL A 451 2.53 23.80 6.92
C VAL A 451 2.25 25.20 6.37
N ALA A 452 3.15 26.14 6.64
CA ALA A 452 3.18 27.43 5.93
C ALA A 452 4.44 27.48 5.05
N ASN A 453 4.27 27.57 3.73
CA ASN A 453 5.36 27.87 2.83
C ASN A 453 5.37 29.37 2.50
N ASN A 454 6.35 30.12 3.01
CA ASN A 454 6.55 31.54 2.74
C ASN A 454 7.71 31.80 1.78
N ALA A 455 8.43 30.77 1.36
CA ALA A 455 9.57 30.85 0.46
C ALA A 455 9.48 29.76 -0.60
N ILE A 456 10.51 28.93 -0.81
CA ILE A 456 10.54 28.05 -1.98
C ILE A 456 10.53 26.58 -1.55
N VAL A 457 9.59 25.83 -2.13
CA VAL A 457 9.67 24.37 -2.20
C VAL A 457 9.82 23.99 -3.66
N MET A 458 10.86 23.24 -4.00
CA MET A 458 11.12 22.84 -5.38
C MET A 458 11.54 21.38 -5.52
N THR A 459 11.37 20.85 -6.72
CA THR A 459 11.93 19.56 -7.13
C THR A 459 12.34 19.62 -8.58
N ASP A 460 13.48 19.02 -8.88
CA ASP A 460 13.98 18.84 -10.24
C ASP A 460 14.21 17.35 -10.48
N SER A 461 13.44 16.74 -11.39
CA SER A 461 13.37 15.29 -11.64
C SER A 461 12.96 14.40 -10.44
N GLY A 462 12.68 14.98 -9.28
CA GLY A 462 12.27 14.27 -8.07
C GLY A 462 10.80 14.40 -7.69
N THR A 463 10.40 13.76 -6.60
CA THR A 463 9.05 13.90 -6.04
C THR A 463 9.07 14.76 -4.79
N VAL A 464 8.15 15.72 -4.70
CA VAL A 464 7.80 16.39 -3.44
C VAL A 464 6.33 16.15 -3.15
N ARG A 465 6.02 15.63 -1.97
CA ARG A 465 4.64 15.53 -1.51
C ARG A 465 4.46 16.40 -0.28
N LEU A 466 3.66 17.44 -0.44
CA LEU A 466 3.25 18.30 0.64
C LEU A 466 1.91 17.79 1.17
N ASN A 467 1.97 17.16 2.34
CA ASN A 467 0.81 16.68 3.05
C ASN A 467 0.77 17.29 4.46
N ALA A 468 -0.35 17.94 4.79
CA ALA A 468 -0.57 18.53 6.10
C ALA A 468 -2.06 18.51 6.47
N GLY A 469 -2.39 18.67 7.76
CA GLY A 469 -3.77 18.96 8.16
C GLY A 469 -4.25 20.23 7.45
N THR A 470 -3.54 21.34 7.68
CA THR A 470 -3.73 22.60 6.95
C THR A 470 -2.43 23.01 6.27
N LEU A 471 -2.49 23.44 5.00
CA LEU A 471 -1.34 23.99 4.29
C LEU A 471 -1.64 25.36 3.67
N ILE A 472 -0.75 26.32 3.86
CA ILE A 472 -0.84 27.64 3.22
C ILE A 472 0.45 27.87 2.41
N ASN A 473 0.30 28.10 1.12
CA ASN A 473 1.39 28.56 0.26
C ASN A 473 1.30 30.08 0.05
N ASN A 474 2.19 30.82 0.69
CA ASN A 474 2.45 32.24 0.46
C ASN A 474 3.66 32.48 -0.45
N GLY A 475 4.52 31.47 -0.63
CA GLY A 475 5.72 31.51 -1.45
C GLY A 475 5.56 30.78 -2.78
N THR A 476 6.64 30.16 -3.26
CA THR A 476 6.69 29.42 -4.53
C THR A 476 6.73 27.92 -4.27
N LEU A 477 5.84 27.19 -4.92
CA LEU A 477 5.92 25.74 -5.12
C LEU A 477 6.31 25.49 -6.58
N GLN A 478 7.42 24.81 -6.83
CA GLN A 478 7.94 24.59 -8.18
C GLN A 478 8.25 23.12 -8.45
N THR A 479 7.84 22.62 -9.60
CA THR A 479 8.26 21.30 -10.09
C THR A 479 8.78 21.41 -11.52
N SER A 480 9.96 20.83 -11.78
CA SER A 480 10.64 20.88 -13.07
C SER A 480 11.27 19.55 -13.50
N GLY A 481 11.77 19.48 -14.74
CA GLY A 481 12.67 18.43 -15.20
C GLY A 481 12.06 17.01 -15.16
N GLY A 482 10.75 16.88 -15.40
CA GLY A 482 10.03 15.60 -15.28
C GLY A 482 9.70 15.19 -13.85
N GLY A 483 9.95 16.05 -12.85
CA GLY A 483 9.58 15.82 -11.46
C GLY A 483 8.07 15.75 -11.21
N ALA A 484 7.70 15.41 -9.98
CA ALA A 484 6.32 15.33 -9.53
C ALA A 484 6.12 16.12 -8.23
N MET A 485 5.04 16.87 -8.14
CA MET A 485 4.61 17.53 -6.92
C MET A 485 3.17 17.18 -6.58
N ASP A 486 2.97 16.50 -5.46
CA ASP A 486 1.64 16.23 -4.91
C ASP A 486 1.36 17.20 -3.77
N ILE A 487 0.26 17.94 -3.84
CA ILE A 487 -0.18 18.85 -2.79
C ILE A 487 -1.51 18.32 -2.27
N ALA A 488 -1.54 17.94 -1.00
CA ALA A 488 -2.68 17.31 -0.37
C ALA A 488 -2.88 17.86 1.04
N ASN A 489 -4.12 17.78 1.49
CA ASN A 489 -4.45 17.73 2.91
C ASN A 489 -4.49 16.27 3.39
N ILE A 490 -4.27 16.06 4.68
CA ILE A 490 -4.39 14.74 5.31
C ILE A 490 -5.86 14.35 5.40
N ALA A 491 -6.24 13.32 4.65
CA ALA A 491 -7.60 12.78 4.66
C ALA A 491 -8.04 12.40 6.08
N GLY A 492 -9.24 12.82 6.49
CA GLY A 492 -9.80 12.55 7.81
C GLY A 492 -9.44 13.58 8.90
N MET A 493 -8.54 14.54 8.64
CA MET A 493 -8.26 15.65 9.57
C MET A 493 -9.10 16.91 9.32
N GLY A 494 -9.96 16.91 8.28
CA GLY A 494 -10.89 18.01 7.98
C GLY A 494 -10.25 19.33 7.53
N GLY A 495 -8.92 19.39 7.37
CA GLY A 495 -8.24 20.60 6.92
C GLY A 495 -8.17 20.72 5.40
N SER A 496 -7.71 21.87 4.91
CA SER A 496 -7.63 22.22 3.49
C SER A 496 -6.27 22.84 3.19
N TRP A 497 -5.96 23.00 1.91
CA TRP A 497 -4.79 23.78 1.52
C TRP A 497 -5.12 24.96 0.60
N ALA A 498 -4.37 26.03 0.74
CA ALA A 498 -4.59 27.26 -0.01
C ALA A 498 -3.31 27.75 -0.67
N ASN A 499 -3.39 28.08 -1.95
CA ASN A 499 -2.41 28.98 -2.58
C ASN A 499 -2.89 30.42 -2.36
N ALA A 500 -2.25 31.14 -1.44
CA ALA A 500 -2.62 32.49 -1.06
C ALA A 500 -2.34 33.50 -2.19
N ALA A 501 -2.84 34.73 -2.08
CA ALA A 501 -2.74 35.75 -3.14
C ALA A 501 -1.29 36.08 -3.55
N GLY A 502 -0.33 35.97 -2.61
CA GLY A 502 1.11 36.11 -2.89
C GLY A 502 1.78 34.82 -3.40
N GLY A 503 1.11 33.68 -3.27
CA GLY A 503 1.63 32.36 -3.60
C GLY A 503 1.70 32.08 -5.10
N ARG A 504 2.70 31.31 -5.50
CA ARG A 504 2.94 30.88 -6.88
C ARG A 504 3.10 29.36 -6.93
N ILE A 505 2.45 28.73 -7.91
CA ILE A 505 2.67 27.33 -8.26
C ILE A 505 3.22 27.29 -9.68
N ILE A 506 4.39 26.71 -9.87
CA ILE A 506 5.10 26.65 -11.15
C ILE A 506 5.26 25.19 -11.56
N VAL A 507 4.70 24.84 -12.71
CA VAL A 507 4.79 23.51 -13.32
C VAL A 507 5.54 23.65 -14.64
N ASP A 508 6.79 23.20 -14.68
CA ASP A 508 7.67 23.39 -15.84
C ASP A 508 8.16 22.04 -16.38
N HIS A 509 7.47 21.53 -17.41
CA HIS A 509 7.77 20.21 -17.99
C HIS A 509 7.77 19.07 -16.94
N ALA A 510 6.86 19.18 -15.98
CA ALA A 510 6.75 18.29 -14.82
C ALA A 510 5.27 18.03 -14.48
N THR A 511 4.99 17.28 -13.42
CA THR A 511 3.60 16.99 -12.99
C THR A 511 3.31 17.64 -11.65
N ALA A 512 2.22 18.40 -11.55
CA ALA A 512 1.66 18.81 -10.27
C ALA A 512 0.26 18.22 -10.08
N SER A 513 -0.05 17.69 -8.91
CA SER A 513 -1.34 17.11 -8.57
C SER A 513 -1.92 17.80 -7.34
N PHE A 514 -3.11 18.38 -7.51
CA PHE A 514 -3.88 19.00 -6.43
C PHE A 514 -4.86 17.97 -5.90
N LEU A 515 -4.76 17.65 -4.62
CA LEU A 515 -5.54 16.60 -3.97
C LEU A 515 -6.34 17.17 -2.80
N GLY A 516 -7.46 16.51 -2.51
CA GLY A 516 -8.40 16.85 -1.43
C GLY A 516 -9.00 18.25 -1.55
N GLU A 517 -9.19 18.95 -0.45
CA GLU A 517 -9.90 20.24 -0.44
C GLU A 517 -8.92 21.41 -0.57
N TRP A 518 -9.08 22.22 -1.62
CA TRP A 518 -8.15 23.30 -1.91
C TRP A 518 -8.78 24.55 -2.51
N SER A 519 -8.06 25.68 -2.37
CA SER A 519 -8.41 26.95 -3.01
C SER A 519 -7.17 27.64 -3.57
N ASN A 520 -7.32 28.34 -4.70
CA ASN A 520 -6.27 29.15 -5.29
C ASN A 520 -6.71 30.61 -5.41
N SER A 521 -5.97 31.50 -4.76
CA SER A 521 -6.03 32.96 -4.94
C SER A 521 -4.74 33.55 -5.51
N GLY A 522 -3.69 32.74 -5.62
CA GLY A 522 -2.40 33.10 -6.21
C GLY A 522 -2.29 32.73 -7.69
N LEU A 523 -1.06 32.75 -8.20
CA LEU A 523 -0.75 32.45 -9.61
C LEU A 523 -0.39 30.99 -9.81
N ILE A 524 -1.01 30.33 -10.78
CA ILE A 524 -0.55 29.06 -11.34
C ILE A 524 0.14 29.34 -12.67
N ALA A 525 1.42 28.99 -12.79
CA ALA A 525 2.19 29.07 -14.03
C ALA A 525 2.42 27.65 -14.59
N LEU A 526 1.82 27.34 -15.74
CA LEU A 526 1.96 26.07 -16.43
C LEU A 526 2.80 26.26 -17.70
N ASN A 527 4.09 25.95 -17.61
CA ASN A 527 5.07 26.14 -18.69
C ASN A 527 5.35 24.86 -19.50
N GLY A 528 4.74 23.75 -19.12
CA GLY A 528 4.92 22.44 -19.74
C GLY A 528 4.39 21.34 -18.82
N GLY A 529 4.36 20.08 -19.27
CA GLY A 529 3.97 18.96 -18.41
C GLY A 529 2.46 18.89 -18.10
N THR A 530 2.08 18.48 -16.89
CA THR A 530 0.69 18.20 -16.51
C THR A 530 0.30 18.82 -15.16
N LEU A 531 -0.84 19.50 -15.12
CA LEU A 531 -1.51 19.93 -13.87
C LEU A 531 -2.78 19.09 -13.67
N ASN A 532 -2.80 18.23 -12.66
CA ASN A 532 -3.96 17.43 -12.30
C ASN A 532 -4.77 18.13 -11.19
N LEU A 533 -6.03 18.45 -11.49
CA LEU A 533 -7.00 19.02 -10.57
C LEU A 533 -7.87 17.88 -10.01
N GLY A 534 -7.50 17.40 -8.83
CA GLY A 534 -8.23 16.40 -8.05
C GLY A 534 -9.03 17.01 -6.91
N GLY A 535 -9.68 16.15 -6.11
CA GLY A 535 -10.53 16.58 -4.99
C GLY A 535 -11.81 17.28 -5.42
N THR A 536 -12.40 18.08 -4.53
CA THR A 536 -13.59 18.91 -4.83
C THR A 536 -13.15 20.36 -4.98
N PHE A 537 -13.56 21.03 -6.05
CA PHE A 537 -13.17 22.42 -6.29
C PHE A 537 -14.20 23.15 -7.16
N THR A 538 -14.11 24.48 -7.22
CA THR A 538 -15.00 25.32 -8.04
C THR A 538 -14.23 25.98 -9.18
N THR A 539 -14.93 26.45 -10.22
CA THR A 539 -14.30 27.19 -11.32
C THR A 539 -13.60 28.46 -10.83
N ALA A 540 -14.17 29.16 -9.84
CA ALA A 540 -13.52 30.30 -9.20
C ALA A 540 -12.30 29.86 -8.37
N GLY A 541 -12.37 28.69 -7.73
CA GLY A 541 -11.31 28.12 -6.93
C GLY A 541 -10.05 27.76 -7.72
N ILE A 542 -10.14 27.56 -9.04
CA ILE A 542 -8.97 27.38 -9.93
C ILE A 542 -8.10 28.64 -9.96
N GLY A 543 -8.71 29.83 -9.87
CA GLY A 543 -8.00 31.12 -9.86
C GLY A 543 -7.29 31.45 -11.19
N ALA A 544 -6.24 32.27 -11.10
CA ALA A 544 -5.50 32.75 -12.27
C ALA A 544 -4.47 31.70 -12.75
N ILE A 545 -4.55 31.36 -14.05
CA ILE A 545 -3.58 30.50 -14.72
C ILE A 545 -2.86 31.30 -15.80
N ASN A 546 -1.53 31.32 -15.75
CA ASN A 546 -0.67 31.72 -16.85
C ASN A 546 -0.11 30.47 -17.52
N ARG A 547 -0.59 30.16 -18.73
CA ARG A 547 -0.21 28.95 -19.44
C ARG A 547 0.60 29.29 -20.68
N THR A 548 1.78 28.70 -20.79
CA THR A 548 2.62 28.75 -22.00
C THR A 548 2.79 27.37 -22.65
N GLY A 549 2.36 26.29 -21.98
CA GLY A 549 2.38 24.91 -22.49
C GLY A 549 1.61 23.93 -21.60
N GLY A 550 1.91 22.63 -21.72
CA GLY A 550 1.40 21.58 -20.81
C GLY A 550 -0.03 21.11 -21.07
N THR A 551 -0.61 20.35 -20.12
CA THR A 551 -2.01 19.85 -20.11
C THR A 551 -2.62 20.10 -18.73
N ILE A 552 -3.86 20.57 -18.67
CA ILE A 552 -4.65 20.61 -17.43
C ILE A 552 -5.62 19.43 -17.46
N THR A 553 -5.61 18.61 -16.41
CA THR A 553 -6.46 17.43 -16.28
C THR A 553 -7.42 17.61 -15.12
N VAL A 554 -8.71 17.35 -15.33
CA VAL A 554 -9.73 17.30 -14.29
C VAL A 554 -9.96 15.83 -13.92
N ASN A 555 -9.48 15.44 -12.74
CA ASN A 555 -9.61 14.08 -12.19
C ASN A 555 -10.52 14.06 -10.95
N GLY A 556 -10.85 15.23 -10.41
CA GLY A 556 -11.75 15.42 -9.28
C GLY A 556 -13.18 15.81 -9.67
N PHE A 557 -13.89 16.38 -8.71
CA PHE A 557 -15.23 16.95 -8.85
C PHE A 557 -15.15 18.47 -8.98
N LEU A 558 -15.45 18.99 -10.17
CA LEU A 558 -15.57 20.42 -10.43
C LEU A 558 -17.03 20.85 -10.26
N ASP A 559 -17.32 21.64 -9.23
CA ASP A 559 -18.57 22.39 -9.12
C ASP A 559 -18.48 23.69 -9.94
N ASN A 560 -19.13 23.67 -11.10
CA ASN A 560 -19.23 24.78 -12.03
C ASN A 560 -20.64 25.41 -12.00
N ALA A 561 -21.45 25.15 -10.97
CA ALA A 561 -22.81 25.71 -10.87
C ALA A 561 -22.81 27.25 -10.97
N GLY A 562 -23.64 27.78 -11.88
CA GLY A 562 -23.74 29.22 -12.13
C GLY A 562 -22.50 29.86 -12.80
N ALA A 563 -21.45 29.08 -13.11
CA ALA A 563 -20.21 29.58 -13.67
C ALA A 563 -20.02 29.19 -15.16
N THR A 564 -19.01 29.80 -15.78
CA THR A 564 -18.51 29.42 -17.11
C THR A 564 -17.06 28.99 -17.00
N LEU A 565 -16.79 27.71 -17.25
CA LEU A 565 -15.44 27.20 -17.45
C LEU A 565 -15.01 27.55 -18.88
N ALA A 566 -14.22 28.60 -19.03
CA ALA A 566 -13.70 29.03 -20.33
C ALA A 566 -12.45 28.23 -20.74
N LEU A 567 -12.54 27.55 -21.87
CA LEU A 567 -11.44 26.85 -22.54
C LEU A 567 -11.08 27.68 -23.78
N ASN A 568 -10.00 28.46 -23.71
CA ASN A 568 -9.61 29.41 -24.75
C ASN A 568 -8.09 29.40 -24.97
N ASP A 569 -7.55 30.33 -25.77
CA ASP A 569 -6.11 30.41 -26.03
C ASP A 569 -5.25 30.66 -24.78
N THR A 570 -5.84 31.24 -23.72
CA THR A 570 -5.16 31.46 -22.43
C THR A 570 -5.17 30.22 -21.55
N THR A 571 -6.29 29.49 -21.47
CA THR A 571 -6.42 28.32 -20.59
C THR A 571 -6.05 27.01 -21.27
N GLY A 572 -6.08 26.97 -22.61
CA GLY A 572 -5.83 25.81 -23.45
C GLY A 572 -6.88 24.70 -23.31
N PRO A 573 -6.61 23.51 -23.86
CA PRO A 573 -7.49 22.37 -23.66
C PRO A 573 -7.43 21.85 -22.22
N TYR A 574 -8.59 21.40 -21.74
CA TYR A 574 -8.75 20.70 -20.46
C TYR A 574 -9.10 19.25 -20.75
N ARG A 575 -8.43 18.33 -20.07
CA ARG A 575 -8.70 16.90 -20.17
C ARG A 575 -9.54 16.43 -18.99
N LEU A 576 -10.78 16.04 -19.21
CA LEU A 576 -11.57 15.33 -18.20
C LEU A 576 -11.10 13.87 -18.14
N ALA A 577 -10.45 13.42 -17.07
CA ALA A 577 -9.89 12.06 -16.96
C ALA A 577 -10.23 11.42 -15.61
N GLY A 578 -11.35 10.70 -15.58
CA GLY A 578 -11.94 10.14 -14.35
C GLY A 578 -12.64 11.18 -13.48
N GLY A 579 -12.75 12.43 -13.94
CA GLY A 579 -13.37 13.54 -13.21
C GLY A 579 -14.84 13.77 -13.59
N THR A 580 -15.48 14.63 -12.79
CA THR A 580 -16.88 15.06 -12.96
C THR A 580 -16.97 16.58 -13.03
N ILE A 581 -17.73 17.12 -13.98
CA ILE A 581 -18.10 18.54 -14.02
C ILE A 581 -19.60 18.66 -13.72
N SER A 582 -19.96 19.43 -12.69
CA SER A 582 -21.33 19.63 -12.23
C SER A 582 -21.79 21.07 -12.51
N GLY A 583 -22.89 21.23 -13.24
CA GLY A 583 -23.51 22.54 -13.50
C GLY A 583 -22.73 23.49 -14.43
N GLY A 584 -23.39 24.62 -14.73
CA GLY A 584 -22.82 25.72 -15.50
C GLY A 584 -22.52 25.43 -16.97
N THR A 585 -21.74 26.33 -17.58
CA THR A 585 -21.35 26.25 -18.99
C THR A 585 -19.86 25.92 -19.12
N ILE A 586 -19.51 25.04 -20.05
CA ILE A 586 -18.14 24.78 -20.50
C ILE A 586 -18.03 25.40 -21.88
N LEU A 587 -17.30 26.52 -21.99
CA LEU A 587 -17.23 27.32 -23.21
C LEU A 587 -15.89 27.10 -23.89
N ALA A 588 -15.88 26.35 -25.00
CA ALA A 588 -14.72 26.19 -25.86
C ALA A 588 -14.65 27.32 -26.90
N SER A 589 -13.48 27.95 -27.05
CA SER A 589 -13.17 28.96 -28.06
C SER A 589 -11.68 28.94 -28.45
N GLY A 590 -11.33 29.49 -29.61
CA GLY A 590 -9.95 29.47 -30.09
C GLY A 590 -9.37 28.04 -30.13
N SER A 591 -8.19 27.86 -29.53
CA SER A 591 -7.52 26.56 -29.36
C SER A 591 -7.99 25.73 -28.16
N GLY A 592 -8.88 26.26 -27.32
CA GLY A 592 -9.38 25.58 -26.13
C GLY A 592 -10.49 24.57 -26.45
N THR A 593 -10.35 23.35 -25.93
CA THR A 593 -11.32 22.26 -26.12
C THR A 593 -11.45 21.42 -24.85
N LEU A 594 -12.61 20.78 -24.66
CA LEU A 594 -12.78 19.75 -23.63
C LEU A 594 -12.41 18.40 -24.23
N LEU A 595 -11.27 17.85 -23.80
CA LEU A 595 -10.81 16.52 -24.18
C LEU A 595 -11.32 15.49 -23.18
N ILE A 596 -11.80 14.35 -23.66
CA ILE A 596 -12.15 13.23 -22.78
C ILE A 596 -10.92 12.32 -22.60
N GLY A 597 -10.69 11.86 -21.37
CA GLY A 597 -9.54 11.11 -20.87
C GLY A 597 -9.93 9.80 -20.15
N GLY A 598 -8.94 9.06 -19.61
CA GLY A 598 -9.12 7.72 -19.03
C GLY A 598 -9.31 6.54 -20.02
N GLY A 599 -9.19 5.29 -19.58
CA GLY A 599 -9.61 4.13 -20.39
C GLY A 599 -11.12 3.88 -20.28
N LEU A 600 -11.64 2.82 -20.91
CA LEU A 600 -13.07 2.44 -20.78
C LEU A 600 -13.52 2.17 -19.32
N ALA A 601 -12.58 1.90 -18.40
CA ALA A 601 -12.89 1.66 -16.98
C ALA A 601 -13.03 2.93 -16.13
N GLN A 602 -12.59 4.10 -16.62
CA GLN A 602 -12.69 5.36 -15.90
C GLN A 602 -13.92 6.15 -16.36
N ILE A 603 -14.73 6.62 -15.41
CA ILE A 603 -15.96 7.35 -15.68
C ILE A 603 -15.65 8.84 -15.73
N ASN A 604 -15.86 9.46 -16.90
CA ASN A 604 -15.94 10.90 -17.03
C ASN A 604 -17.41 11.30 -17.03
N ALA A 605 -17.77 12.37 -16.32
CA ALA A 605 -19.16 12.76 -16.20
C ALA A 605 -19.40 14.27 -16.36
N LEU A 606 -20.49 14.61 -17.06
CA LEU A 606 -21.14 15.93 -17.00
C LEU A 606 -22.49 15.76 -16.30
N ILE A 607 -22.70 16.47 -15.20
CA ILE A 607 -23.87 16.29 -14.33
C ILE A 607 -24.57 17.62 -14.02
N ASN A 608 -25.76 17.56 -13.40
CA ASN A 608 -26.50 18.72 -12.88
C ASN A 608 -26.61 19.90 -13.88
N ASN A 609 -26.97 19.62 -15.13
CA ASN A 609 -27.06 20.59 -16.23
C ASN A 609 -25.73 21.23 -16.67
N ALA A 610 -24.58 20.58 -16.42
CA ALA A 610 -23.31 20.97 -17.04
C ALA A 610 -23.45 20.94 -18.57
N ARG A 611 -23.14 22.06 -19.23
CA ARG A 611 -23.38 22.24 -20.67
C ARG A 611 -22.12 22.58 -21.43
N LEU A 612 -21.67 21.68 -22.31
CA LEU A 612 -20.61 21.95 -23.28
C LEU A 612 -21.12 22.81 -24.44
N VAL A 613 -20.48 23.94 -24.72
CA VAL A 613 -20.75 24.75 -25.91
C VAL A 613 -19.87 24.26 -27.05
N GLY A 614 -20.49 23.73 -28.09
CA GLY A 614 -19.80 23.12 -29.23
C GLY A 614 -20.13 21.63 -29.41
N ASN A 615 -19.45 21.00 -30.37
CA ASN A 615 -19.60 19.57 -30.65
C ASN A 615 -18.99 18.72 -29.54
N LEU A 616 -19.48 17.48 -29.43
CA LEU A 616 -18.99 16.50 -28.47
C LEU A 616 -18.19 15.40 -29.19
N ASP A 617 -16.88 15.55 -29.25
CA ASP A 617 -16.02 14.63 -30.01
C ASP A 617 -14.98 13.94 -29.11
N PHE A 618 -14.96 12.60 -29.09
CA PHE A 618 -13.97 11.84 -28.32
C PHE A 618 -13.69 10.44 -28.87
N ALA A 619 -12.52 9.89 -28.53
CA ALA A 619 -12.05 8.60 -29.04
C ALA A 619 -11.42 7.70 -27.95
N GLY A 620 -11.84 6.43 -27.88
CA GLY A 620 -11.27 5.43 -26.96
C GLY A 620 -11.66 5.59 -25.49
N ARG A 621 -12.62 6.46 -25.17
CA ARG A 621 -12.97 6.89 -23.81
C ARG A 621 -14.45 6.65 -23.51
N GLN A 622 -14.82 6.78 -22.24
CA GLN A 622 -16.22 6.79 -21.78
C GLN A 622 -16.63 8.18 -21.29
N LEU A 623 -17.83 8.65 -21.68
CA LEU A 623 -18.47 9.84 -21.13
C LEU A 623 -19.90 9.54 -20.70
N GLN A 624 -20.25 9.96 -19.49
CA GLN A 624 -21.60 9.91 -18.95
C GLN A 624 -22.20 11.32 -18.87
N LEU A 625 -23.41 11.47 -19.39
CA LEU A 625 -24.25 12.64 -19.22
C LEU A 625 -25.37 12.25 -18.24
N PHE A 626 -25.36 12.88 -17.07
CA PHE A 626 -26.29 12.59 -15.97
C PHE A 626 -27.07 13.85 -15.58
N THR A 627 -28.29 13.74 -15.03
CA THR A 627 -29.02 14.90 -14.45
C THR A 627 -29.00 16.16 -15.33
N GLY A 628 -29.23 16.01 -16.64
CA GLY A 628 -29.30 17.13 -17.60
C GLY A 628 -27.98 17.58 -18.23
N GLY A 629 -26.85 16.90 -17.97
CA GLY A 629 -25.58 17.20 -18.66
C GLY A 629 -25.71 17.14 -20.19
N THR A 630 -25.23 18.14 -20.93
CA THR A 630 -25.59 18.31 -22.36
C THR A 630 -24.51 19.01 -23.18
N TRP A 631 -24.71 19.09 -24.51
CA TRP A 631 -23.87 19.86 -25.44
C TRP A 631 -24.71 20.65 -26.45
N THR A 632 -24.22 21.80 -26.92
CA THR A 632 -24.98 22.65 -27.85
C THR A 632 -24.74 22.35 -29.32
N GLY A 633 -23.55 21.83 -29.67
CA GLY A 633 -23.17 21.57 -31.06
C GLY A 633 -24.09 20.58 -31.78
N ALA A 634 -24.10 20.67 -33.11
CA ALA A 634 -24.95 19.83 -33.95
C ALA A 634 -24.49 18.37 -33.97
N GLN A 635 -23.23 18.10 -33.61
CA GLN A 635 -22.65 16.76 -33.72
C GLN A 635 -22.09 16.25 -32.39
N ALA A 636 -22.20 14.93 -32.20
CA ALA A 636 -21.33 14.19 -31.31
C ALA A 636 -20.66 13.04 -32.08
N THR A 637 -19.34 13.02 -32.13
CA THR A 637 -18.56 11.96 -32.78
C THR A 637 -17.90 11.08 -31.73
N VAL A 638 -18.23 9.79 -31.73
CA VAL A 638 -17.68 8.81 -30.80
C VAL A 638 -16.92 7.75 -31.58
N ASN A 639 -15.60 7.68 -31.39
CA ASN A 639 -14.74 6.69 -32.05
C ASN A 639 -14.19 5.69 -31.02
N SER A 640 -14.48 4.40 -31.19
CA SER A 640 -14.02 3.32 -30.30
C SER A 640 -14.30 3.60 -28.81
N GLY A 641 -15.39 4.32 -28.52
CA GLY A 641 -15.70 4.87 -27.19
C GLY A 641 -17.12 4.57 -26.74
N SER A 642 -17.54 5.18 -25.63
CA SER A 642 -18.91 5.01 -25.12
C SER A 642 -19.52 6.31 -24.62
N LEU A 643 -20.71 6.63 -25.12
CA LEU A 643 -21.54 7.75 -24.67
C LEU A 643 -22.77 7.21 -23.95
N PHE A 644 -22.99 7.65 -22.71
CA PHE A 644 -24.14 7.26 -21.89
C PHE A 644 -24.98 8.48 -21.54
N ILE A 645 -26.26 8.53 -21.92
CA ILE A 645 -27.21 9.58 -21.50
C ILE A 645 -28.19 8.99 -20.49
N GLN A 646 -27.91 9.12 -19.21
CA GLN A 646 -28.59 8.39 -18.14
C GLN A 646 -29.83 9.13 -17.57
N TYR A 647 -30.48 9.95 -18.39
CA TYR A 647 -31.72 10.66 -18.03
C TYR A 647 -32.63 10.76 -19.26
N THR A 648 -33.90 11.09 -19.05
CA THR A 648 -34.86 11.30 -20.15
C THR A 648 -34.44 12.51 -20.99
N SER A 649 -34.17 12.28 -22.27
CA SER A 649 -33.57 13.29 -23.14
C SER A 649 -34.20 13.31 -24.53
N THR A 650 -34.06 14.48 -25.18
CA THR A 650 -34.43 14.67 -26.58
C THR A 650 -33.20 15.06 -27.39
N LEU A 651 -32.88 14.28 -28.42
CA LEU A 651 -31.94 14.66 -29.46
C LEU A 651 -32.68 15.59 -30.42
N ASN A 652 -32.37 16.88 -30.41
CA ASN A 652 -33.08 17.90 -31.19
C ASN A 652 -32.17 18.49 -32.27
N GLY A 653 -32.38 18.09 -33.52
CA GLY A 653 -31.58 18.47 -34.70
C GLY A 653 -30.11 18.04 -34.64
N LYS A 654 -29.78 16.99 -33.89
CA LYS A 654 -28.40 16.57 -33.64
C LYS A 654 -28.06 15.26 -34.34
N THR A 655 -26.78 15.14 -34.69
CA THR A 655 -26.19 13.92 -35.24
C THR A 655 -25.29 13.23 -34.22
N ILE A 656 -25.54 11.95 -33.95
CA ILE A 656 -24.61 11.04 -33.26
C ILE A 656 -23.91 10.18 -34.31
N ALA A 657 -22.59 10.36 -34.46
CA ALA A 657 -21.77 9.58 -35.38
C ALA A 657 -20.92 8.57 -34.60
N LEU A 658 -21.11 7.28 -34.89
CA LEU A 658 -20.45 6.17 -34.21
C LEU A 658 -19.44 5.49 -35.13
N SER A 659 -18.24 5.25 -34.63
CA SER A 659 -17.22 4.42 -35.28
C SER A 659 -16.71 3.38 -34.30
N GLY A 660 -17.32 2.20 -34.28
CA GLY A 660 -16.97 1.12 -33.36
C GLY A 660 -17.33 1.44 -31.90
N SER A 661 -18.40 2.21 -31.70
CA SER A 661 -18.72 2.83 -30.41
C SER A 661 -20.04 2.33 -29.81
N ARG A 662 -20.21 2.55 -28.51
CA ARG A 662 -21.47 2.29 -27.80
C ARG A 662 -22.20 3.59 -27.50
N PHE A 663 -23.47 3.67 -27.85
CA PHE A 663 -24.37 4.75 -27.48
C PHE A 663 -25.53 4.21 -26.66
N SER A 664 -25.56 4.51 -25.37
CA SER A 664 -26.58 4.03 -24.44
C SER A 664 -27.29 5.21 -23.78
N PHE A 665 -28.54 4.98 -23.36
CA PHE A 665 -29.39 6.03 -22.83
C PHE A 665 -30.51 5.45 -21.96
N ALA A 666 -30.99 6.19 -20.98
CA ALA A 666 -32.16 5.79 -20.20
C ALA A 666 -33.45 5.85 -21.04
N THR A 667 -33.88 7.05 -21.41
CA THR A 667 -34.98 7.25 -22.36
C THR A 667 -34.61 8.36 -23.34
N LEU A 668 -34.67 8.06 -24.63
CA LEU A 668 -34.28 8.97 -25.70
C LEU A 668 -35.43 9.20 -26.68
N THR A 669 -35.73 10.44 -27.00
CA THR A 669 -36.59 10.81 -28.13
C THR A 669 -35.74 11.53 -29.18
N THR A 670 -35.84 11.16 -30.45
CA THR A 670 -35.19 11.93 -31.53
C THR A 670 -36.22 12.86 -32.19
N SER A 671 -35.80 14.06 -32.60
CA SER A 671 -36.57 14.93 -33.50
C SER A 671 -36.48 14.44 -34.95
N ALA A 672 -37.36 14.93 -35.83
CA ALA A 672 -37.41 14.50 -37.24
C ALA A 672 -36.10 14.76 -38.02
N ASP A 673 -35.37 15.80 -37.65
CA ASP A 673 -34.08 16.22 -38.21
C ASP A 673 -32.87 15.62 -37.49
N SER A 674 -33.06 14.76 -36.48
CA SER A 674 -31.97 14.08 -35.78
C SER A 674 -31.51 12.81 -36.49
N THR A 675 -30.21 12.51 -36.39
CA THR A 675 -29.59 11.35 -37.03
C THR A 675 -28.69 10.58 -36.06
N ILE A 676 -28.80 9.25 -36.02
CA ILE A 676 -27.82 8.36 -35.40
C ILE A 676 -27.22 7.51 -36.53
N ARG A 677 -25.89 7.53 -36.71
CA ARG A 677 -25.26 6.89 -37.88
C ARG A 677 -23.91 6.23 -37.60
N GLY A 678 -23.44 5.44 -38.55
CA GLY A 678 -22.14 4.77 -38.52
C GLY A 678 -22.23 3.29 -38.14
N PHE A 679 -21.37 2.81 -37.25
CA PHE A 679 -21.36 1.41 -36.78
C PHE A 679 -21.04 1.30 -35.28
N GLY A 680 -21.52 0.24 -34.63
CA GLY A 680 -21.45 0.06 -33.18
C GLY A 680 -22.78 -0.40 -32.58
N THR A 681 -23.05 -0.04 -31.32
CA THR A 681 -24.30 -0.40 -30.62
C THR A 681 -25.08 0.84 -30.19
N VAL A 682 -26.41 0.77 -30.31
CA VAL A 682 -27.37 1.79 -29.89
C VAL A 682 -28.38 1.15 -28.95
N GLY A 683 -28.42 1.62 -27.70
CA GLY A 683 -29.42 1.20 -26.72
C GLY A 683 -29.10 -0.07 -25.94
N GLU A 684 -27.85 -0.52 -25.85
CA GLU A 684 -27.47 -1.71 -25.06
C GLU A 684 -27.73 -1.54 -23.54
N GLY A 685 -28.65 -2.32 -22.96
CA GLY A 685 -28.93 -2.33 -21.51
C GLY A 685 -30.40 -2.53 -21.11
N PRO A 686 -30.68 -2.86 -19.83
CA PRO A 686 -32.01 -3.35 -19.39
C PRO A 686 -33.09 -2.26 -19.22
N GLN A 687 -32.74 -0.98 -19.31
CA GLN A 687 -33.68 0.14 -19.08
C GLN A 687 -33.76 1.10 -20.27
N ASN A 688 -33.16 0.76 -21.41
CA ASN A 688 -32.97 1.68 -22.52
C ASN A 688 -34.22 1.74 -23.39
N ARG A 689 -34.85 2.91 -23.50
CA ARG A 689 -36.06 3.13 -24.30
C ARG A 689 -35.81 4.22 -25.34
N ILE A 690 -36.14 3.98 -26.60
CA ILE A 690 -36.00 4.99 -27.66
C ILE A 690 -37.31 5.18 -28.44
N THR A 691 -37.69 6.44 -28.63
CA THR A 691 -38.66 6.86 -29.64
C THR A 691 -37.91 7.57 -30.76
N ASN A 692 -37.74 6.89 -31.89
CA ASN A 692 -37.07 7.47 -33.05
C ASN A 692 -38.09 8.14 -33.98
N ASN A 693 -38.06 9.48 -34.08
CA ASN A 693 -38.79 10.22 -35.11
C ASN A 693 -37.88 10.68 -36.27
N GLY A 694 -36.56 10.55 -36.11
CA GLY A 694 -35.54 10.92 -37.09
C GLY A 694 -34.99 9.73 -37.86
N THR A 695 -33.69 9.72 -38.16
CA THR A 695 -33.03 8.65 -38.92
C THR A 695 -32.02 7.89 -38.06
N ILE A 696 -32.11 6.55 -38.05
CA ILE A 696 -31.02 5.67 -37.59
C ILE A 696 -30.47 4.94 -38.81
N ARG A 697 -29.18 5.12 -39.12
CA ARG A 697 -28.60 4.65 -40.38
C ARG A 697 -27.24 3.96 -40.23
N ALA A 698 -27.13 2.74 -40.73
CA ALA A 698 -25.83 2.13 -41.00
C ALA A 698 -25.31 2.61 -42.37
N ASP A 699 -24.13 3.22 -42.41
CA ASP A 699 -23.55 3.80 -43.63
C ASP A 699 -22.03 3.62 -43.73
N VAL A 700 -21.52 2.54 -43.12
CA VAL A 700 -20.12 2.14 -43.20
C VAL A 700 -20.02 0.75 -43.83
N PRO A 701 -19.35 0.59 -44.98
CA PRO A 701 -19.28 -0.67 -45.71
C PRO A 701 -18.79 -1.84 -44.83
N GLY A 702 -19.51 -2.97 -44.87
CA GLY A 702 -19.15 -4.20 -44.16
C GLY A 702 -19.29 -4.14 -42.65
N GLN A 703 -19.72 -3.01 -42.08
CA GLN A 703 -19.87 -2.82 -40.64
C GLN A 703 -21.34 -2.84 -40.22
N THR A 704 -21.57 -3.19 -38.95
CA THR A 704 -22.91 -3.31 -38.38
C THR A 704 -23.19 -2.20 -37.36
N LEU A 705 -24.35 -1.56 -37.49
CA LEU A 705 -24.98 -0.76 -36.44
C LEU A 705 -26.10 -1.60 -35.81
N ALA A 706 -25.90 -2.04 -34.58
CA ALA A 706 -26.87 -2.82 -33.83
C ALA A 706 -27.76 -1.89 -32.97
N VAL A 707 -29.07 -1.91 -33.20
CA VAL A 707 -30.09 -1.19 -32.43
C VAL A 707 -30.78 -2.19 -31.51
N ILE A 708 -30.43 -2.12 -30.23
CA ILE A 708 -30.79 -3.14 -29.22
C ILE A 708 -31.38 -2.56 -27.92
N PRO A 709 -32.32 -1.58 -27.97
CA PRO A 709 -32.97 -1.06 -26.76
C PRO A 709 -33.91 -2.09 -26.12
N THR A 710 -34.32 -1.88 -24.87
CA THR A 710 -35.41 -2.65 -24.25
C THR A 710 -36.75 -2.40 -24.95
N THR A 711 -37.00 -1.15 -25.36
CA THR A 711 -38.19 -0.77 -26.13
C THR A 711 -37.81 0.18 -27.25
N LEU A 712 -38.25 -0.15 -28.47
CA LEU A 712 -38.11 0.67 -29.67
C LEU A 712 -39.50 1.10 -30.15
N THR A 713 -39.75 2.40 -30.20
CA THR A 713 -40.86 2.99 -30.98
C THR A 713 -40.24 3.70 -32.18
N ASN A 714 -40.49 3.22 -33.40
CA ASN A 714 -39.95 3.86 -34.60
C ASN A 714 -41.06 4.54 -35.42
N ASN A 715 -41.04 5.87 -35.43
CA ASN A 715 -41.89 6.72 -36.29
C ASN A 715 -41.10 7.31 -37.47
N GLY A 716 -39.77 7.30 -37.38
CA GLY A 716 -38.86 7.83 -38.39
C GLY A 716 -38.36 6.76 -39.36
N THR A 717 -37.10 6.89 -39.78
CA THR A 717 -36.45 6.00 -40.76
C THR A 717 -35.37 5.13 -40.11
N LEU A 718 -35.39 3.84 -40.42
CA LEU A 718 -34.30 2.89 -40.19
C LEU A 718 -33.67 2.56 -41.55
N ALA A 719 -32.40 2.88 -41.73
CA ALA A 719 -31.76 2.80 -43.05
C ALA A 719 -30.41 2.06 -43.05
N ALA A 720 -30.09 1.46 -44.20
CA ALA A 720 -28.78 0.95 -44.52
C ALA A 720 -28.36 1.50 -45.89
N ARG A 721 -27.14 2.03 -45.98
CA ARG A 721 -26.56 2.60 -47.20
C ARG A 721 -25.10 2.19 -47.35
N ASP A 722 -24.59 2.32 -48.58
CA ASP A 722 -23.18 2.17 -48.91
C ASP A 722 -22.55 0.85 -48.37
N GLY A 723 -23.31 -0.25 -48.38
CA GLY A 723 -22.85 -1.55 -47.89
C GLY A 723 -22.84 -1.72 -46.37
N GLY A 724 -23.46 -0.81 -45.62
CA GLY A 724 -23.63 -0.92 -44.17
C GLY A 724 -24.76 -1.87 -43.77
N ARG A 725 -24.68 -2.46 -42.57
CA ARG A 725 -25.72 -3.33 -42.00
C ARG A 725 -26.38 -2.67 -40.78
N LEU A 726 -27.68 -2.44 -40.84
CA LEU A 726 -28.49 -2.06 -39.68
C LEU A 726 -29.20 -3.30 -39.13
N SER A 727 -28.96 -3.62 -37.87
CA SER A 727 -29.53 -4.79 -37.19
C SER A 727 -30.40 -4.34 -36.03
N VAL A 728 -31.70 -4.62 -36.07
CA VAL A 728 -32.65 -4.34 -34.99
C VAL A 728 -32.98 -5.65 -34.29
N GLY A 729 -32.49 -5.87 -33.07
CA GLY A 729 -32.60 -7.17 -32.40
C GLY A 729 -32.57 -7.09 -30.87
N SER A 730 -32.87 -8.20 -30.18
CA SER A 730 -32.88 -8.28 -28.70
C SER A 730 -33.75 -7.24 -27.98
N VAL A 731 -34.78 -6.75 -28.67
CA VAL A 731 -35.75 -5.75 -28.19
C VAL A 731 -36.94 -6.47 -27.54
N SER A 732 -37.31 -6.10 -26.31
CA SER A 732 -38.46 -6.72 -25.63
C SER A 732 -39.80 -6.32 -26.25
N SER A 733 -39.86 -5.15 -26.90
CA SER A 733 -41.04 -4.66 -27.61
C SER A 733 -40.63 -3.71 -28.73
N ILE A 734 -41.15 -3.95 -29.94
CA ILE A 734 -41.07 -3.05 -31.09
C ILE A 734 -42.47 -2.49 -31.36
N LEU A 735 -42.64 -1.18 -31.21
CA LEU A 735 -43.89 -0.47 -31.46
C LEU A 735 -43.79 0.28 -32.79
N GLY A 736 -44.15 -0.40 -33.87
CA GLY A 736 -44.02 0.08 -35.24
C GLY A 736 -42.56 0.11 -35.75
N LEU A 737 -42.39 -0.21 -37.02
CA LEU A 737 -41.08 -0.21 -37.69
C LEU A 737 -40.78 1.08 -38.42
N GLY A 738 -41.73 2.00 -38.56
CA GLY A 738 -41.58 3.22 -39.35
C GLY A 738 -41.08 2.92 -40.76
N ARG A 739 -40.44 3.88 -41.42
CA ARG A 739 -39.90 3.67 -42.76
C ARG A 739 -38.64 2.81 -42.68
N LEU A 740 -38.56 1.75 -43.48
CA LEU A 740 -37.33 0.99 -43.69
C LEU A 740 -36.73 1.29 -45.06
N ASP A 741 -35.42 1.53 -45.13
CA ASP A 741 -34.74 1.91 -46.38
C ASP A 741 -33.38 1.21 -46.48
N ALA A 742 -33.34 0.08 -47.19
CA ALA A 742 -32.09 -0.59 -47.56
C ALA A 742 -31.74 -0.22 -48.99
N GLN A 743 -30.69 0.59 -49.18
CA GLN A 743 -30.30 1.12 -50.48
C GLN A 743 -28.84 0.79 -50.82
N GLY A 744 -28.64 0.15 -51.97
CA GLY A 744 -27.32 -0.20 -52.51
C GLY A 744 -26.89 -1.62 -52.19
N LEU A 745 -25.99 -2.14 -53.01
CA LEU A 745 -25.45 -3.50 -52.87
C LEU A 745 -24.86 -3.71 -51.46
N ALA A 746 -25.16 -4.86 -50.87
CA ALA A 746 -24.75 -5.25 -49.51
C ALA A 746 -25.26 -4.34 -48.37
N SER A 747 -26.10 -3.34 -48.65
CA SER A 747 -26.80 -2.57 -47.62
C SER A 747 -27.95 -3.39 -47.07
N ILE A 748 -27.94 -3.69 -45.76
CA ILE A 748 -28.92 -4.60 -45.16
C ILE A 748 -29.62 -3.92 -43.99
N VAL A 749 -30.95 -3.88 -43.99
CA VAL A 749 -31.75 -3.60 -42.79
C VAL A 749 -32.40 -4.91 -42.35
N SER A 750 -32.10 -5.36 -41.14
CA SER A 750 -32.54 -6.64 -40.59
C SER A 750 -33.27 -6.42 -39.27
N VAL A 751 -34.49 -6.94 -39.16
CA VAL A 751 -35.21 -7.12 -37.90
C VAL A 751 -34.99 -8.57 -37.47
N GLU A 752 -34.27 -8.78 -36.37
CA GLU A 752 -33.72 -10.07 -35.96
C GLU A 752 -34.69 -10.92 -35.10
N GLY A 753 -35.93 -10.46 -34.87
CA GLY A 753 -36.96 -11.21 -34.14
C GLY A 753 -38.03 -10.36 -33.44
N GLY A 754 -38.94 -11.02 -32.72
CA GLY A 754 -40.00 -10.39 -31.92
C GLY A 754 -41.36 -10.30 -32.64
N THR A 755 -42.26 -9.47 -32.11
CA THR A 755 -43.56 -9.14 -32.72
C THR A 755 -43.57 -7.67 -33.12
N TYR A 756 -43.90 -7.36 -34.38
CA TYR A 756 -43.89 -6.00 -34.92
C TYR A 756 -44.88 -5.79 -36.06
N THR A 757 -45.08 -4.52 -36.44
CA THR A 757 -45.93 -4.14 -37.57
C THR A 757 -45.10 -3.33 -38.57
N ILE A 758 -45.15 -3.73 -39.84
CA ILE A 758 -44.67 -2.94 -40.98
C ILE A 758 -45.77 -1.91 -41.25
N ASN A 759 -45.67 -0.77 -40.56
CA ASN A 759 -46.72 0.25 -40.47
C ASN A 759 -46.48 1.47 -41.37
N GLN A 760 -45.34 1.53 -42.06
CA GLN A 760 -44.98 2.54 -43.06
C GLN A 760 -44.24 1.84 -44.20
N PRO A 761 -44.11 2.48 -45.38
CA PRO A 761 -43.46 1.87 -46.53
C PRO A 761 -42.04 1.40 -46.22
N ALA A 762 -41.73 0.16 -46.60
CA ALA A 762 -40.39 -0.42 -46.52
C ALA A 762 -39.84 -0.61 -47.93
N GLY A 763 -38.57 -0.30 -48.17
CA GLY A 763 -37.96 -0.44 -49.50
C GLY A 763 -36.59 -1.09 -49.47
N SER A 764 -36.42 -2.08 -50.33
CA SER A 764 -35.14 -2.62 -50.78
C SER A 764 -34.89 -2.05 -52.18
N ARG A 765 -33.86 -1.20 -52.33
CA ARG A 765 -33.53 -0.50 -53.58
C ARG A 765 -32.07 -0.74 -53.95
N ASP A 766 -31.77 -0.68 -55.24
CA ASP A 766 -30.41 -0.85 -55.76
C ASP A 766 -29.74 -2.12 -55.20
N PHE A 767 -30.49 -3.23 -55.12
CA PHE A 767 -30.04 -4.51 -54.58
C PHE A 767 -29.68 -4.52 -53.09
N GLY A 768 -30.20 -3.57 -52.30
CA GLY A 768 -30.22 -3.66 -50.85
C GLY A 768 -31.11 -4.80 -50.35
N THR A 769 -31.02 -5.12 -49.06
CA THR A 769 -31.74 -6.26 -48.48
C THR A 769 -32.56 -5.85 -47.26
N LEU A 770 -33.82 -6.25 -47.24
CA LEU A 770 -34.66 -6.23 -46.04
C LEU A 770 -34.80 -7.66 -45.50
N ARG A 771 -34.54 -7.86 -44.21
CA ARG A 771 -34.88 -9.10 -43.50
C ARG A 771 -35.86 -8.82 -42.39
N PHE A 772 -36.94 -9.60 -42.37
CA PHE A 772 -37.98 -9.61 -41.36
C PHE A 772 -38.00 -10.98 -40.69
N ALA A 773 -37.37 -11.12 -39.52
CA ALA A 773 -37.45 -12.34 -38.72
C ALA A 773 -38.49 -12.20 -37.60
N GLY A 774 -39.23 -13.27 -37.29
CA GLY A 774 -40.22 -13.30 -36.20
C GLY A 774 -41.67 -13.12 -36.66
N ALA A 775 -42.55 -12.70 -35.75
CA ALA A 775 -43.98 -12.53 -36.03
C ALA A 775 -44.27 -11.10 -36.53
N PHE A 776 -44.83 -10.95 -37.73
CA PHE A 776 -45.09 -9.66 -38.33
C PHE A 776 -46.56 -9.48 -38.73
N THR A 777 -47.02 -8.23 -38.67
CA THR A 777 -48.24 -7.78 -39.35
C THR A 777 -47.84 -6.79 -40.45
N ARG A 778 -48.25 -7.05 -41.70
CA ARG A 778 -48.04 -6.12 -42.81
C ARG A 778 -49.23 -5.16 -42.92
N SER A 779 -48.98 -3.86 -42.79
CA SER A 779 -50.02 -2.80 -42.91
C SER A 779 -49.62 -1.69 -43.87
N ALA A 780 -48.45 -1.78 -44.49
CA ALA A 780 -47.93 -0.88 -45.51
C ALA A 780 -47.27 -1.68 -46.64
N ASP A 781 -46.92 -0.99 -47.71
CA ASP A 781 -46.30 -1.60 -48.88
C ASP A 781 -44.81 -1.89 -48.68
N VAL A 782 -44.34 -2.95 -49.32
CA VAL A 782 -42.92 -3.32 -49.38
C VAL A 782 -42.45 -3.26 -50.83
N ASP A 783 -41.53 -2.35 -51.12
CA ASP A 783 -40.87 -2.19 -52.42
C ASP A 783 -39.69 -3.17 -52.50
N CYS A 784 -39.89 -4.28 -53.21
CA CYS A 784 -38.91 -5.32 -53.49
C CYS A 784 -38.18 -5.01 -54.82
N SER A 785 -37.31 -4.01 -54.80
CA SER A 785 -36.40 -3.66 -55.91
C SER A 785 -34.97 -4.18 -55.68
N GLY A 786 -34.81 -5.14 -54.78
CA GLY A 786 -33.58 -5.85 -54.43
C GLY A 786 -33.92 -7.20 -53.81
N PHE A 787 -33.54 -7.44 -52.55
CA PHE A 787 -33.85 -8.67 -51.81
C PHE A 787 -34.75 -8.40 -50.61
N VAL A 788 -35.73 -9.28 -50.38
CA VAL A 788 -36.56 -9.27 -49.17
C VAL A 788 -36.67 -10.70 -48.63
N VAL A 789 -36.40 -10.87 -47.35
CA VAL A 789 -36.44 -12.16 -46.66
C VAL A 789 -37.45 -12.09 -45.52
N PHE A 790 -38.44 -12.96 -45.53
CA PHE A 790 -39.36 -13.18 -44.41
C PHE A 790 -39.02 -14.49 -43.72
N ASP A 791 -38.33 -14.39 -42.60
CA ASP A 791 -37.87 -15.51 -41.78
C ASP A 791 -38.87 -15.77 -40.66
N TYR A 792 -39.46 -16.95 -40.64
CA TYR A 792 -40.65 -17.25 -39.84
C TYR A 792 -40.41 -18.38 -38.85
N THR A 793 -41.18 -18.35 -37.76
CA THR A 793 -41.29 -19.47 -36.84
C THR A 793 -42.74 -19.95 -36.85
N GLY A 794 -42.97 -21.26 -36.90
CA GLY A 794 -44.31 -21.83 -37.00
C GLY A 794 -44.81 -21.94 -38.44
N ALA A 795 -46.06 -21.53 -38.68
CA ALA A 795 -46.71 -21.69 -39.98
C ALA A 795 -46.08 -20.76 -41.03
N SER A 796 -45.83 -21.30 -42.22
CA SER A 796 -45.29 -20.49 -43.32
C SER A 796 -46.27 -19.39 -43.74
N PRO A 797 -45.81 -18.13 -43.87
CA PRO A 797 -46.58 -17.03 -44.43
C PRO A 797 -46.61 -17.02 -45.97
N TYR A 798 -46.10 -18.06 -46.64
CA TYR A 798 -45.92 -18.10 -48.10
C TYR A 798 -47.17 -17.73 -48.90
N ALA A 799 -48.34 -18.27 -48.55
CA ALA A 799 -49.59 -17.97 -49.26
C ALA A 799 -50.00 -16.49 -49.15
N LEU A 800 -49.79 -15.88 -47.97
CA LEU A 800 -50.05 -14.46 -47.75
C LEU A 800 -49.09 -13.60 -48.59
N LEU A 801 -47.79 -13.91 -48.53
CA LEU A 801 -46.76 -13.16 -49.26
C LEU A 801 -46.92 -13.31 -50.77
N ARG A 802 -47.31 -14.49 -51.27
CA ARG A 802 -47.69 -14.70 -52.68
C ARG A 802 -48.84 -13.76 -53.08
N SER A 803 -49.92 -13.72 -52.29
CA SER A 803 -51.04 -12.83 -52.57
C SER A 803 -50.62 -11.35 -52.58
N ASP A 804 -49.70 -10.97 -51.69
CA ASP A 804 -49.18 -9.61 -51.62
C ASP A 804 -48.33 -9.24 -52.85
N VAL A 805 -47.54 -10.18 -53.39
CA VAL A 805 -46.77 -9.99 -54.63
C VAL A 805 -47.70 -9.87 -55.84
N ILE A 806 -48.71 -10.73 -55.96
CA ILE A 806 -49.70 -10.68 -57.05
C ILE A 806 -50.46 -9.34 -57.04
N SER A 807 -50.86 -8.90 -55.84
CA SER A 807 -51.49 -7.59 -55.65
C SER A 807 -50.56 -6.44 -56.06
N GLY A 808 -49.27 -6.52 -55.70
CA GLY A 808 -48.27 -5.52 -56.07
C GLY A 808 -47.94 -5.48 -57.57
N HIS A 809 -47.97 -6.64 -58.24
CA HIS A 809 -47.76 -6.78 -59.69
C HIS A 809 -48.78 -5.96 -60.49
N ALA A 810 -50.05 -5.93 -60.06
CA ALA A 810 -51.12 -5.10 -60.63
C ALA A 810 -51.14 -5.09 -62.17
N GLY A 811 -51.16 -6.28 -62.78
CA GLY A 811 -51.21 -6.46 -64.24
C GLY A 811 -49.95 -6.01 -64.98
N GLY A 812 -48.79 -6.03 -64.32
CA GLY A 812 -47.49 -5.67 -64.90
C GLY A 812 -47.05 -4.23 -64.62
N THR A 813 -47.88 -3.43 -63.95
CA THR A 813 -47.51 -2.04 -63.60
C THR A 813 -46.56 -1.96 -62.41
N TRP A 814 -46.55 -2.97 -61.53
CA TRP A 814 -45.73 -3.02 -60.31
C TRP A 814 -45.93 -1.85 -59.33
N LEU A 815 -47.07 -1.16 -59.42
CA LEU A 815 -47.46 -0.05 -58.54
C LEU A 815 -48.65 -0.41 -57.64
N GLY A 816 -49.03 -1.69 -57.57
CA GLY A 816 -50.12 -2.16 -56.73
C GLY A 816 -49.81 -2.15 -55.23
N PRO A 817 -50.82 -2.30 -54.37
CA PRO A 817 -50.63 -2.43 -52.93
C PRO A 817 -50.07 -3.82 -52.58
N GLY A 818 -49.35 -3.95 -51.47
CA GLY A 818 -48.75 -5.22 -51.04
C GLY A 818 -47.23 -5.22 -51.19
N ILE A 819 -46.70 -6.20 -51.92
CA ILE A 819 -45.26 -6.29 -52.24
C ILE A 819 -45.08 -5.87 -53.70
N ASN A 820 -44.66 -4.63 -53.90
CA ASN A 820 -44.48 -4.02 -55.21
C ASN A 820 -42.99 -3.90 -55.57
N SER A 821 -42.67 -3.34 -56.73
CA SER A 821 -41.27 -3.16 -57.14
C SER A 821 -41.11 -1.96 -58.05
N SER A 822 -40.56 -0.88 -57.52
CA SER A 822 -40.31 0.33 -58.30
C SER A 822 -39.29 0.11 -59.44
N ALA A 823 -38.34 -0.81 -59.27
CA ALA A 823 -37.40 -1.20 -60.33
C ALA A 823 -38.07 -2.00 -61.46
N ALA A 824 -38.99 -2.91 -61.13
CA ALA A 824 -39.74 -3.66 -62.14
C ALA A 824 -40.79 -2.79 -62.85
N ALA A 825 -41.37 -1.81 -62.17
CA ALA A 825 -42.23 -0.80 -62.81
C ALA A 825 -41.50 -0.01 -63.91
N ALA A 826 -40.17 0.17 -63.77
CA ALA A 826 -39.34 0.91 -64.70
C ALA A 826 -38.70 0.04 -65.82
N THR A 827 -38.76 -1.29 -65.71
CA THR A 827 -38.00 -2.20 -66.60
C THR A 827 -38.87 -3.37 -67.07
N ALA A 828 -39.00 -3.56 -68.37
CA ALA A 828 -39.71 -4.73 -68.92
C ALA A 828 -38.88 -6.01 -68.79
N GLY A 829 -39.55 -7.17 -68.67
CA GLY A 829 -38.90 -8.49 -68.61
C GLY A 829 -38.34 -8.87 -67.23
N VAL A 830 -38.66 -8.11 -66.18
CA VAL A 830 -38.29 -8.38 -64.78
C VAL A 830 -39.52 -8.37 -63.89
N GLY A 831 -39.38 -8.89 -62.67
CA GLY A 831 -40.42 -8.92 -61.66
C GLY A 831 -39.89 -9.31 -60.29
N VAL A 832 -40.80 -9.61 -59.36
CA VAL A 832 -40.49 -10.10 -58.01
C VAL A 832 -40.72 -11.61 -57.95
N GLY A 833 -39.63 -12.37 -58.03
CA GLY A 833 -39.68 -13.81 -57.80
C GLY A 833 -39.83 -14.14 -56.33
N TYR A 834 -40.55 -15.22 -56.01
CA TYR A 834 -40.80 -15.66 -54.64
C TYR A 834 -40.75 -17.19 -54.50
N ALA A 835 -40.13 -17.69 -53.43
CA ALA A 835 -40.05 -19.12 -53.13
C ALA A 835 -39.84 -19.39 -51.64
N GLU A 836 -40.23 -20.57 -51.18
CA GLU A 836 -39.74 -21.11 -49.90
C GLU A 836 -38.24 -21.37 -50.01
N ALA A 837 -37.45 -20.94 -49.02
CA ALA A 837 -36.01 -21.11 -49.00
C ALA A 837 -35.61 -22.57 -49.17
N SER A 838 -36.31 -23.49 -48.50
CA SER A 838 -36.10 -24.94 -48.60
C SER A 838 -36.24 -25.52 -50.02
N ALA A 839 -36.89 -24.80 -50.95
CA ALA A 839 -37.11 -25.25 -52.31
C ALA A 839 -36.09 -24.72 -53.33
N VAL A 840 -35.31 -23.69 -52.96
CA VAL A 840 -34.40 -22.99 -53.88
C VAL A 840 -32.96 -22.88 -53.36
N VAL A 841 -32.74 -22.96 -52.06
CA VAL A 841 -31.41 -22.87 -51.44
C VAL A 841 -31.23 -23.92 -50.33
N SER A 842 -29.99 -24.30 -50.06
CA SER A 842 -29.65 -25.13 -48.91
C SER A 842 -29.68 -24.31 -47.61
N ALA A 843 -30.04 -24.92 -46.49
CA ALA A 843 -29.96 -24.26 -45.18
C ALA A 843 -28.54 -23.72 -44.92
N GLY A 844 -28.45 -22.46 -44.47
CA GLY A 844 -27.20 -21.74 -44.27
C GLY A 844 -26.68 -20.99 -45.52
N ALA A 845 -27.36 -21.09 -46.67
CA ALA A 845 -27.01 -20.31 -47.86
C ALA A 845 -27.16 -18.81 -47.62
N ILE A 846 -26.39 -18.01 -48.38
CA ILE A 846 -26.46 -16.55 -48.35
C ILE A 846 -27.41 -16.06 -49.44
N PHE A 847 -28.46 -15.35 -49.05
CA PHE A 847 -29.41 -14.69 -49.95
C PHE A 847 -29.45 -13.19 -49.64
N GLY A 848 -29.13 -12.34 -50.63
CA GLY A 848 -29.05 -10.89 -50.42
C GLY A 848 -28.05 -10.47 -49.33
N GLY A 849 -26.95 -11.20 -49.14
CA GLY A 849 -25.97 -10.94 -48.09
C GLY A 849 -26.39 -11.40 -46.68
N VAL A 850 -27.48 -12.17 -46.57
CA VAL A 850 -27.99 -12.69 -45.29
C VAL A 850 -28.08 -14.21 -45.31
N ALA A 851 -27.66 -14.87 -44.23
CA ALA A 851 -27.83 -16.31 -44.08
C ALA A 851 -29.29 -16.67 -43.84
N VAL A 852 -29.80 -17.66 -44.58
CA VAL A 852 -31.18 -18.16 -44.50
C VAL A 852 -31.20 -19.67 -44.22
N ASP A 853 -32.19 -20.13 -43.47
CA ASP A 853 -32.43 -21.56 -43.22
C ASP A 853 -33.63 -22.07 -44.05
N SER A 854 -34.16 -23.25 -43.72
CA SER A 854 -35.31 -23.83 -44.44
C SER A 854 -36.64 -23.13 -44.16
N THR A 855 -36.72 -22.24 -43.18
CA THR A 855 -37.94 -21.60 -42.67
C THR A 855 -37.99 -20.11 -43.00
N ALA A 856 -37.74 -19.78 -44.27
CA ALA A 856 -37.85 -18.41 -44.78
C ALA A 856 -38.54 -18.38 -46.15
N VAL A 857 -39.32 -17.34 -46.40
CA VAL A 857 -39.80 -17.00 -47.74
C VAL A 857 -38.87 -15.96 -48.35
N LEU A 858 -38.28 -16.31 -49.49
CA LEU A 858 -37.32 -15.49 -50.20
C LEU A 858 -38.02 -14.76 -51.33
N LEU A 859 -37.82 -13.45 -51.41
CA LEU A 859 -38.27 -12.62 -52.52
C LEU A 859 -37.10 -11.84 -53.08
N ARG A 860 -37.04 -11.72 -54.40
CA ARG A 860 -36.07 -10.84 -55.06
C ARG A 860 -36.60 -10.23 -56.34
N TYR A 861 -36.12 -9.02 -56.61
CA TYR A 861 -36.09 -8.49 -57.97
C TYR A 861 -35.23 -9.40 -58.85
N THR A 862 -35.84 -9.95 -59.90
CA THR A 862 -35.18 -10.86 -60.84
C THR A 862 -35.82 -10.83 -62.24
N LEU A 863 -35.25 -11.59 -63.19
CA LEU A 863 -35.76 -11.75 -64.54
C LEU A 863 -37.02 -12.63 -64.54
N LEU A 864 -38.02 -12.28 -65.37
CA LEU A 864 -39.15 -13.18 -65.63
C LEU A 864 -38.61 -14.45 -66.30
N GLY A 865 -38.69 -15.60 -65.62
CA GLY A 865 -38.01 -16.82 -66.06
C GLY A 865 -37.08 -17.45 -65.02
N ASP A 866 -36.65 -16.71 -63.99
CA ASP A 866 -35.74 -17.20 -62.94
C ASP A 866 -36.54 -17.91 -61.83
N ALA A 867 -36.89 -19.17 -62.05
CA ALA A 867 -37.73 -19.95 -61.15
C ALA A 867 -37.02 -20.31 -59.84
N ASN A 868 -35.69 -20.42 -59.85
CA ASN A 868 -34.90 -20.82 -58.67
C ASN A 868 -34.29 -19.65 -57.89
N LEU A 869 -34.55 -18.40 -58.29
CA LEU A 869 -34.09 -17.16 -57.65
C LEU A 869 -32.57 -17.00 -57.62
N ASN A 870 -31.83 -17.62 -58.53
CA ASN A 870 -30.37 -17.49 -58.59
C ASN A 870 -29.90 -16.24 -59.37
N GLY A 871 -30.82 -15.49 -59.97
CA GLY A 871 -30.55 -14.24 -60.69
C GLY A 871 -30.28 -14.44 -62.17
N SER A 872 -30.32 -15.68 -62.66
CA SER A 872 -30.13 -16.06 -64.06
C SER A 872 -31.34 -16.83 -64.57
N VAL A 873 -31.58 -16.78 -65.89
CA VAL A 873 -32.60 -17.63 -66.53
C VAL A 873 -31.90 -18.67 -67.38
N GLU A 874 -31.99 -19.93 -66.96
CA GLU A 874 -31.24 -21.03 -67.56
C GLU A 874 -32.07 -22.31 -67.74
N ILE A 875 -31.42 -23.38 -68.20
CA ILE A 875 -32.10 -24.65 -68.48
C ILE A 875 -32.74 -25.28 -67.23
N GLY A 876 -32.19 -24.99 -66.05
CA GLY A 876 -32.73 -25.41 -64.75
C GLY A 876 -34.11 -24.82 -64.48
N ASP A 877 -34.36 -23.58 -64.89
CA ASP A 877 -35.66 -22.93 -64.72
C ASP A 877 -36.69 -23.46 -65.71
N PHE A 878 -36.27 -23.74 -66.95
CA PHE A 878 -37.13 -24.39 -67.92
C PHE A 878 -37.59 -25.78 -67.43
N ALA A 879 -36.71 -26.55 -66.79
CA ALA A 879 -37.07 -27.85 -66.23
C ALA A 879 -38.15 -27.74 -65.14
N ARG A 880 -38.11 -26.67 -64.33
CA ARG A 880 -39.15 -26.38 -63.33
C ARG A 880 -40.48 -26.03 -63.98
N LEU A 881 -40.48 -25.14 -64.97
CA LEU A 881 -41.67 -24.80 -65.76
C LEU A 881 -42.28 -26.04 -66.44
N ALA A 882 -41.45 -26.83 -67.12
CA ALA A 882 -41.90 -28.01 -67.85
C ALA A 882 -42.54 -29.06 -66.93
N SER A 883 -42.15 -29.11 -65.66
CA SER A 883 -42.70 -30.06 -64.67
C SER A 883 -44.16 -29.80 -64.31
N GLN A 884 -44.67 -28.59 -64.54
CA GLN A 884 -46.06 -28.20 -64.25
C GLN A 884 -46.78 -27.59 -65.46
N PHE A 885 -46.29 -27.83 -66.68
CA PHE A 885 -46.90 -27.24 -67.87
C PHE A 885 -48.39 -27.63 -68.02
N ASN A 886 -49.23 -26.63 -68.23
CA ASN A 886 -50.69 -26.71 -68.30
C ASN A 886 -51.36 -27.20 -67.00
N GLN A 887 -50.73 -26.94 -65.85
CA GLN A 887 -51.26 -27.17 -64.51
C GLN A 887 -51.24 -25.86 -63.70
N PRO A 888 -52.03 -25.77 -62.60
CA PRO A 888 -51.86 -24.70 -61.63
C PRO A 888 -50.45 -24.73 -61.02
N GLY A 889 -49.85 -23.57 -60.86
CA GLY A 889 -48.51 -23.42 -60.28
C GLY A 889 -48.29 -22.04 -59.67
N ASP A 890 -47.08 -21.82 -59.19
CA ASP A 890 -46.59 -20.53 -58.72
C ASP A 890 -45.23 -20.24 -59.36
N TRP A 891 -44.57 -19.18 -58.90
CA TRP A 891 -43.29 -18.74 -59.46
C TRP A 891 -42.24 -19.86 -59.50
N LEU A 892 -42.16 -20.70 -58.46
CA LEU A 892 -41.18 -21.79 -58.33
C LEU A 892 -41.31 -22.82 -59.46
N PHE A 893 -42.54 -22.99 -59.95
CA PHE A 893 -42.91 -23.93 -61.00
C PHE A 893 -43.16 -23.25 -62.34
N GLY A 894 -42.84 -21.97 -62.48
CA GLY A 894 -42.83 -21.28 -63.77
C GLY A 894 -44.05 -20.44 -64.10
N ASP A 895 -44.90 -20.05 -63.13
CA ASP A 895 -45.90 -18.98 -63.33
C ASP A 895 -45.20 -17.61 -63.20
N PHE A 896 -44.68 -17.10 -64.32
CA PHE A 896 -43.92 -15.85 -64.38
C PHE A 896 -44.79 -14.63 -64.69
N ASN A 897 -46.04 -14.84 -65.11
CA ASN A 897 -47.02 -13.77 -65.35
C ASN A 897 -48.02 -13.56 -64.19
N TYR A 898 -47.93 -14.38 -63.13
CA TYR A 898 -48.70 -14.31 -61.89
C TYR A 898 -50.19 -14.60 -62.04
N ASN A 899 -50.62 -15.34 -63.07
CA ASN A 899 -52.02 -15.66 -63.32
C ASN A 899 -52.51 -16.95 -62.62
N GLY A 900 -51.61 -17.68 -61.95
CA GLY A 900 -51.90 -18.91 -61.21
C GLY A 900 -51.83 -20.20 -62.02
N SER A 901 -51.49 -20.14 -63.31
CA SER A 901 -51.34 -21.29 -64.21
C SER A 901 -50.00 -21.25 -64.93
N VAL A 902 -49.38 -22.40 -65.14
CA VAL A 902 -48.09 -22.50 -65.87
C VAL A 902 -48.37 -22.86 -67.32
N GLU A 903 -48.24 -21.90 -68.24
CA GLU A 903 -48.66 -22.10 -69.64
C GLU A 903 -47.68 -21.51 -70.67
N ILE A 904 -48.11 -21.45 -71.94
CA ILE A 904 -47.27 -20.95 -73.04
C ILE A 904 -46.89 -19.47 -72.88
N GLY A 905 -47.72 -18.70 -72.17
CA GLY A 905 -47.44 -17.30 -71.81
C GLY A 905 -46.19 -17.19 -70.94
N ASP A 906 -46.03 -18.07 -69.96
CA ASP A 906 -44.86 -18.09 -69.08
C ASP A 906 -43.60 -18.58 -69.77
N PHE A 907 -43.73 -19.60 -70.63
CA PHE A 907 -42.62 -20.05 -71.45
C PHE A 907 -42.09 -18.90 -72.34
N SER A 908 -42.99 -18.06 -72.87
CA SER A 908 -42.60 -16.91 -73.69
C SER A 908 -41.80 -15.88 -72.88
N LEU A 909 -42.17 -15.66 -71.62
CA LEU A 909 -41.42 -14.78 -70.70
C LEU A 909 -40.04 -15.35 -70.39
N LEU A 910 -39.95 -16.63 -70.02
CA LEU A 910 -38.68 -17.33 -69.79
C LEU A 910 -37.77 -17.27 -71.04
N ALA A 911 -38.31 -17.63 -72.21
CA ALA A 911 -37.56 -17.65 -73.46
C ALA A 911 -37.03 -16.27 -73.83
N SER A 912 -37.78 -15.20 -73.57
CA SER A 912 -37.34 -13.82 -73.81
C SER A 912 -36.16 -13.38 -72.93
N ASN A 913 -35.94 -14.09 -71.83
CA ASN A 913 -34.86 -13.82 -70.89
C ASN A 913 -33.79 -14.91 -70.83
N PHE A 914 -33.89 -15.97 -71.63
CA PHE A 914 -32.98 -17.10 -71.56
C PHE A 914 -31.52 -16.69 -71.74
N ASN A 915 -30.64 -17.24 -70.89
CA ASN A 915 -29.21 -16.94 -70.82
C ASN A 915 -28.88 -15.48 -70.45
N ARG A 916 -29.81 -14.78 -69.79
CA ARG A 916 -29.57 -13.46 -69.18
C ARG A 916 -29.37 -13.61 -67.67
N VAL A 917 -28.69 -12.63 -67.09
CA VAL A 917 -28.45 -12.47 -65.66
C VAL A 917 -28.92 -11.07 -65.26
N VAL A 918 -29.50 -10.91 -64.07
CA VAL A 918 -29.88 -9.60 -63.54
C VAL A 918 -28.64 -8.71 -63.37
N SER A 919 -28.73 -7.44 -63.77
CA SER A 919 -27.55 -6.59 -64.02
C SER A 919 -26.61 -6.35 -62.83
N ALA A 920 -27.04 -6.51 -61.58
CA ALA A 920 -26.17 -6.35 -60.41
C ALA A 920 -25.45 -7.63 -59.96
N ASP A 921 -25.83 -8.79 -60.49
CA ASP A 921 -25.14 -10.08 -60.24
C ASP A 921 -24.03 -10.33 -61.27
N ARG A 922 -23.76 -9.36 -62.18
CA ARG A 922 -22.56 -9.41 -63.02
C ARG A 922 -21.33 -9.25 -62.12
N PRO A 923 -20.32 -10.13 -62.21
CA PRO A 923 -19.03 -9.85 -61.60
C PRO A 923 -18.53 -8.54 -62.18
N THR A 924 -18.39 -7.52 -61.32
CA THR A 924 -17.67 -6.31 -61.69
C THR A 924 -16.23 -6.73 -62.00
N PRO A 925 -15.62 -6.25 -63.10
CA PRO A 925 -14.17 -6.34 -63.21
C PRO A 925 -13.61 -5.70 -61.93
N ALA A 926 -12.75 -6.42 -61.21
CA ALA A 926 -11.98 -5.81 -60.14
C ALA A 926 -11.27 -4.59 -60.74
N ILE A 927 -11.75 -3.40 -60.43
CA ILE A 927 -10.98 -2.18 -60.64
C ILE A 927 -9.86 -2.30 -59.60
N PRO A 928 -8.58 -2.42 -60.00
CA PRO A 928 -7.49 -2.29 -59.05
C PRO A 928 -7.67 -0.94 -58.38
N GLU A 929 -7.86 -0.92 -57.07
CA GLU A 929 -7.97 0.33 -56.33
C GLU A 929 -6.78 1.21 -56.72
N PRO A 930 -6.96 2.51 -57.04
CA PRO A 930 -5.84 3.41 -57.01
C PRO A 930 -5.27 3.28 -55.60
N VAL A 931 -3.98 2.91 -55.49
CA VAL A 931 -3.20 2.94 -54.26
C VAL A 931 -3.27 4.34 -53.67
N GLY A 932 -4.35 4.59 -52.92
CA GLY A 932 -4.61 5.79 -52.16
C GLY A 932 -3.77 5.71 -50.90
N VAL A 933 -2.50 6.10 -51.06
CA VAL A 933 -1.68 6.82 -50.09
C VAL A 933 -2.27 6.80 -48.67
N CYS A 934 -1.88 5.78 -47.90
CA CYS A 934 -1.78 5.91 -46.46
C CYS A 934 -0.86 7.10 -46.16
N VAL A 935 -1.44 8.23 -45.76
CA VAL A 935 -0.71 9.26 -45.00
C VAL A 935 -0.46 8.66 -43.61
N VAL A 936 0.65 7.91 -43.50
CA VAL A 936 1.26 7.64 -42.21
C VAL A 936 2.01 8.90 -41.80
N ALA A 937 1.49 9.55 -40.76
CA ALA A 937 2.27 10.43 -39.93
C ALA A 937 3.40 9.62 -39.26
N ALA A 938 4.58 9.61 -39.87
CA ALA A 938 5.83 9.18 -39.25
C ALA A 938 7.03 9.87 -39.94
N GLY A 939 7.17 11.17 -39.68
CA GLY A 939 8.43 11.90 -39.77
C GLY A 939 8.36 12.94 -38.65
N ILE A 940 9.14 12.85 -37.58
CA ILE A 940 10.57 13.13 -37.56
C ILE A 940 11.25 12.20 -36.54
N SER A 941 12.12 11.32 -37.01
CA SER A 941 13.20 10.73 -36.21
C SER A 941 14.32 10.32 -37.16
N ALA A 942 15.53 10.81 -36.86
CA ALA A 942 16.83 10.47 -37.44
C ALA A 942 17.33 11.25 -38.68
N PHE A 943 18.05 12.33 -38.40
CA PHE A 943 19.43 12.58 -38.87
C PHE A 943 20.17 13.06 -37.60
N THR A 944 21.28 12.50 -37.11
CA THR A 944 22.46 11.96 -37.78
C THR A 944 23.17 10.92 -36.89
N ARG A 945 23.64 9.84 -37.52
CA ARG A 945 24.72 8.97 -37.01
C ARG A 945 26.02 9.79 -36.89
N ALA A 946 26.61 9.84 -35.71
CA ALA A 946 28.06 9.95 -35.55
C ALA A 946 28.59 8.59 -35.09
N ARG A 947 29.46 8.01 -35.92
CA ARG A 947 30.27 6.82 -35.60
C ARG A 947 31.34 7.22 -34.58
N GLY A 948 31.52 6.42 -33.55
CA GLY A 948 32.64 6.51 -32.62
C GLY A 948 32.73 5.25 -31.75
N ALA A 949 33.24 4.17 -32.33
CA ALA A 949 33.58 2.95 -31.59
C ALA A 949 34.98 3.10 -30.96
N ARG A 950 35.10 2.90 -29.64
CA ARG A 950 36.14 2.07 -28.98
C ARG A 950 36.14 2.33 -27.46
N SER A 951 35.82 1.30 -26.69
CA SER A 951 36.24 1.13 -25.30
C SER A 951 36.73 -0.31 -25.16
N ILE A 952 38.06 -0.48 -25.21
CA ILE A 952 38.79 -1.62 -24.68
C ILE A 952 39.88 -1.01 -23.81
N ALA A 953 39.87 -1.35 -22.53
CA ALA A 953 40.85 -0.92 -21.53
C ALA A 953 42.26 -1.45 -21.84
N PRO A 954 43.34 -0.76 -21.40
CA PRO A 954 44.68 -1.33 -21.39
C PRO A 954 45.02 -1.93 -20.03
N THR A 955 45.59 -3.14 -20.10
CA THR A 955 46.49 -3.72 -19.10
C THR A 955 47.90 -3.12 -19.26
N THR A 956 48.57 -2.87 -18.13
CA THR A 956 50.03 -2.96 -17.87
C THR A 956 51.01 -2.36 -18.89
N ASP A 957 51.56 -1.18 -18.60
CA ASP A 957 52.89 -0.98 -17.97
C ASP A 957 53.07 0.52 -17.62
#